data_AF-A0A2V8EGS1-F1
#
_entry.id   AF-A0A2V8EGS1-F1
#
_cell.length_a   1.000
_cell.length_b   1.000
_cell.length_c   1.000
_cell.angle_alpha   90.00
_cell.angle_beta   90.00
_cell.angle_gamma   90.00
#
_symmetry.space_group_name_H-M   'P 1'
#
loop_
_entity.id
_entity.type
_entity.pdbx_description
1 polymer ?
#
loop_
_entity_poly.entity_id
_entity_poly.type
_entity_poly.pdbx_seq_one_letter_code
_entity_poly.pdbx_strand_id
1 'polypeptide(L)'
;MEAAGDVRPDAVAARALPDRRGPRVRAEARSRTDSFREGADRIAGVRSDCDGERWRRAVAAHVRAGGRRARVLRSLPGVRARTRHDGLDQGGSRRPRGDRRADRDRSRALLGSLPVDDASRALRTCSSTEALHEEIYFNTLHFFDVMGRFTRGAPLTYPGRVIPIVRAKADGKAGQAKISLTGFDAPRPSVVVEYVETGGRTGVVRLDVPRVAVDRPQTLAATVRAGRDGVDRLDLRVKVDTEKDERESLAQRADERRVDTTIMSAEEAQALFANLGRLRAAGLYRDALAYHDLGALRVTIAWEHESKPRTEVVAALDPNGVAAPFPDIRRAANLGAGLQAGPAPLVQWDTPIPPPEAAQILARMSTFKEATVYKVGESYLGKDVWAMDLMPPIEASHWSQAKQTTMKPTIVYSARQHANEVSSTSHVLKMAELLLTDPAYHDKLNKVNVVVHPITNADGAQLAYDLQKITPNQMLHAGYLGALGVDVTSAQWDADPLYPESGIRPKIWRTWRPDIFLNPHGYPSHEWVQIFSEYAAWVRTRSVETRDYWTMRGWWMPGFGWLDDARYPRHKDEQMKLLAMITDYAKQAPGTVALNERAYARYKRYSFDFDQKNFKLDFTNGVLIYKSIKGARANPQSQDFMTRNPHVTIWDGVTEAPDETARGDWLKLVANAGLQWDKAILEYLVQGHHDVERKIEPFWNGVTLTMNRPRPPKSAKDHDEQPTTPE
;
A
#
# COMPACT_ATOMS: atom_id res chain seq x y z
N MET A 1 9.60 -9.88 -70.52
CA MET A 1 10.99 -10.23 -70.14
C MET A 1 10.91 -10.98 -68.82
N GLU A 2 11.46 -12.19 -68.81
CA GLU A 2 11.23 -13.36 -67.93
C GLU A 2 11.13 -13.05 -66.43
N ALA A 3 10.05 -13.42 -65.72
CA ALA A 3 9.52 -14.74 -65.33
C ALA A 3 10.10 -15.25 -63.99
N ALA A 4 9.30 -15.17 -62.92
CA ALA A 4 9.44 -15.94 -61.70
C ALA A 4 8.05 -16.33 -61.20
N GLY A 5 7.82 -17.65 -61.09
CA GLY A 5 6.55 -18.26 -60.68
C GLY A 5 6.47 -18.57 -59.19
N ASP A 6 5.23 -18.51 -58.71
CA ASP A 6 4.51 -19.45 -57.81
C ASP A 6 5.24 -20.15 -56.64
N VAL A 7 4.71 -20.00 -55.42
CA VAL A 7 3.84 -20.98 -54.71
C VAL A 7 3.59 -20.51 -53.25
N ARG A 8 2.36 -20.77 -52.77
CA ARG A 8 1.73 -20.47 -51.47
C ARG A 8 2.43 -21.09 -50.25
N PRO A 9 1.98 -20.75 -49.02
CA PRO A 9 1.35 -21.84 -48.24
C PRO A 9 0.04 -21.49 -47.51
N ASP A 10 -0.59 -22.59 -47.10
CA ASP A 10 -1.97 -22.85 -46.72
C ASP A 10 -2.54 -22.15 -45.47
N ALA A 11 -3.86 -21.95 -45.55
CA ALA A 11 -4.75 -21.63 -44.46
C ALA A 11 -5.29 -22.91 -43.79
N VAL A 12 -5.34 -22.93 -42.46
CA VAL A 12 -6.08 -23.95 -41.70
C VAL A 12 -7.20 -23.31 -40.87
N ALA A 13 -8.41 -23.69 -41.30
CA ALA A 13 -9.75 -23.54 -40.76
C ALA A 13 -9.95 -23.29 -39.25
N ALA A 14 -10.68 -22.21 -38.93
CA ALA A 14 -11.50 -22.12 -37.73
C ALA A 14 -12.97 -22.44 -38.08
N ARG A 15 -13.48 -23.54 -37.55
CA ARG A 15 -14.87 -24.00 -37.70
C ARG A 15 -15.82 -23.11 -36.90
N ALA A 16 -16.78 -22.49 -37.60
CA ALA A 16 -18.00 -21.95 -37.04
C ALA A 16 -19.10 -23.03 -37.03
N LEU A 17 -19.88 -23.11 -35.95
CA LEU A 17 -21.12 -23.90 -35.82
C LEU A 17 -22.01 -23.25 -34.73
N PRO A 18 -23.34 -23.45 -34.74
CA PRO A 18 -24.25 -22.41 -35.25
C PRO A 18 -25.29 -21.92 -34.22
N ASP A 19 -25.80 -20.73 -34.51
CA ASP A 19 -26.98 -20.11 -33.91
C ASP A 19 -28.27 -20.74 -34.49
N ARG A 20 -29.09 -21.41 -33.66
CA ARG A 20 -30.54 -21.59 -33.83
C ARG A 20 -31.19 -22.05 -32.52
N ARG A 21 -32.07 -21.21 -31.95
CA ARG A 21 -33.46 -21.54 -31.56
C ARG A 21 -34.19 -20.28 -31.04
N GLY A 22 -35.24 -19.90 -31.76
CA GLY A 22 -36.21 -18.86 -31.37
C GLY A 22 -37.33 -19.37 -30.43
N PRO A 23 -38.53 -18.73 -30.41
CA PRO A 23 -39.02 -17.99 -29.24
C PRO A 23 -40.27 -18.60 -28.56
N ARG A 24 -40.75 -17.90 -27.50
CA ARG A 24 -41.99 -18.08 -26.67
C ARG A 24 -41.70 -18.79 -25.31
N VAL A 25 -42.26 -18.48 -24.14
CA VAL A 25 -43.57 -17.91 -23.72
C VAL A 25 -43.41 -17.17 -22.36
N ARG A 26 -44.30 -16.20 -22.10
CA ARG A 26 -44.52 -15.42 -20.85
C ARG A 26 -44.95 -16.26 -19.62
N ALA A 27 -44.82 -15.64 -18.43
CA ALA A 27 -45.38 -15.92 -17.09
C ALA A 27 -44.25 -16.24 -16.10
N GLU A 28 -44.08 -15.67 -14.91
CA GLU A 28 -44.87 -14.83 -14.01
C GLU A 28 -43.86 -14.17 -13.03
N ALA A 29 -43.92 -12.86 -12.83
CA ALA A 29 -43.32 -12.22 -11.66
C ALA A 29 -44.14 -10.99 -11.31
N ARG A 30 -45.11 -11.18 -10.40
CA ARG A 30 -45.92 -10.11 -9.82
C ARG A 30 -45.15 -9.43 -8.67
N SER A 31 -45.08 -8.11 -8.80
CA SER A 31 -45.26 -7.07 -7.78
C SER A 31 -44.38 -7.07 -6.52
N ARG A 32 -43.30 -6.26 -6.55
CA ARG A 32 -42.87 -5.41 -5.41
C ARG A 32 -42.11 -4.18 -5.94
N THR A 33 -42.79 -3.33 -6.70
CA THR A 33 -42.32 -1.99 -7.05
C THR A 33 -43.53 -1.08 -7.23
N ASP A 34 -44.13 -0.65 -6.11
CA ASP A 34 -45.04 0.49 -6.07
C ASP A 34 -45.07 1.03 -4.63
N SER A 35 -44.04 1.81 -4.30
CA SER A 35 -44.05 2.72 -3.14
C SER A 35 -43.01 3.86 -3.22
N PHE A 36 -42.30 4.00 -4.35
CA PHE A 36 -41.23 5.01 -4.51
C PHE A 36 -41.51 6.07 -5.58
N ARG A 37 -42.75 6.16 -6.09
CA ARG A 37 -43.11 7.10 -7.16
C ARG A 37 -43.98 8.31 -6.78
N GLU A 38 -44.45 8.42 -5.53
CA GLU A 38 -45.26 9.59 -5.12
C GLU A 38 -44.49 10.71 -4.40
N GLY A 39 -43.17 10.62 -4.28
CA GLY A 39 -42.34 11.67 -3.65
C GLY A 39 -41.62 12.62 -4.62
N ALA A 40 -41.57 12.30 -5.92
CA ALA A 40 -40.62 12.92 -6.85
C ALA A 40 -41.16 14.14 -7.62
N ASP A 41 -42.47 14.38 -7.64
CA ASP A 41 -43.09 15.42 -8.50
C ASP A 41 -43.38 16.76 -7.80
N ARG A 42 -42.79 17.03 -6.62
CA ARG A 42 -42.98 18.32 -5.92
C ARG A 42 -41.80 19.28 -5.91
N ILE A 43 -40.67 18.95 -6.55
CA ILE A 43 -39.53 19.88 -6.64
C ILE A 43 -38.89 19.80 -8.03
N ALA A 44 -39.67 20.11 -9.06
CA ALA A 44 -39.15 20.36 -10.41
C ALA A 44 -39.42 21.83 -10.75
N GLY A 45 -38.43 22.70 -10.51
CA GLY A 45 -38.54 24.11 -10.85
C GLY A 45 -37.52 25.04 -10.19
N VAL A 46 -36.22 24.72 -10.23
CA VAL A 46 -35.17 25.73 -9.99
C VAL A 46 -33.99 25.45 -10.93
N ARG A 47 -33.81 26.32 -11.93
CA ARG A 47 -32.58 26.41 -12.74
C ARG A 47 -31.43 26.86 -11.84
N SER A 48 -30.22 26.36 -12.12
CA SER A 48 -29.02 26.61 -11.35
C SER A 48 -28.57 28.07 -11.46
N ASP A 49 -28.55 28.78 -10.34
CA ASP A 49 -27.62 29.86 -10.08
C ASP A 49 -27.05 29.63 -8.68
N CYS A 50 -25.75 29.37 -8.63
CA CYS A 50 -25.01 29.03 -7.41
C CYS A 50 -24.59 30.32 -6.69
N ASP A 51 -25.40 30.78 -5.75
CA ASP A 51 -25.06 31.93 -4.91
C ASP A 51 -24.87 31.52 -3.44
N GLY A 52 -23.64 31.69 -2.93
CA GLY A 52 -23.15 31.12 -1.66
C GLY A 52 -23.82 31.69 -0.39
N GLU A 53 -24.58 32.77 -0.49
CA GLU A 53 -25.28 33.36 0.66
C GLU A 53 -26.55 32.61 1.07
N ARG A 54 -27.22 31.93 0.14
CA ARG A 54 -28.50 31.25 0.43
C ARG A 54 -28.30 30.02 1.32
N TRP A 55 -27.15 29.35 1.17
CA TRP A 55 -26.75 28.21 1.99
C TRP A 55 -26.43 28.60 3.44
N ARG A 56 -25.77 29.75 3.66
CA ARG A 56 -25.47 30.24 5.02
C ARG A 56 -26.74 30.53 5.84
N ARG A 57 -27.81 30.99 5.18
CA ARG A 57 -29.12 31.24 5.84
C ARG A 57 -29.88 29.96 6.16
N ALA A 58 -29.78 28.92 5.32
CA ALA A 58 -30.45 27.64 5.54
C ALA A 58 -29.87 26.87 6.75
N VAL A 59 -28.55 26.88 6.91
CA VAL A 59 -27.86 26.25 8.06
C VAL A 59 -28.16 27.02 9.35
N ALA A 60 -28.19 28.36 9.32
CA ALA A 60 -28.56 29.18 10.47
C ALA A 60 -30.02 28.99 10.92
N ALA A 61 -30.94 28.70 10.00
CA ALA A 61 -32.36 28.45 10.30
C ALA A 61 -32.57 27.07 10.98
N HIS A 62 -31.79 26.04 10.59
CA HIS A 62 -31.90 24.71 11.20
C HIS A 62 -31.35 24.68 12.64
N VAL A 63 -30.29 25.44 12.92
CA VAL A 63 -29.70 25.58 14.27
C VAL A 63 -30.65 26.34 15.23
N ARG A 64 -31.51 27.23 14.73
CA ARG A 64 -32.50 27.96 15.57
C ARG A 64 -33.76 27.16 15.88
N ALA A 65 -34.11 26.14 15.07
CA ALA A 65 -35.34 25.38 15.24
C ALA A 65 -35.23 24.23 16.27
N GLY A 66 -34.02 23.73 16.58
CA GLY A 66 -33.80 22.65 17.56
C GLY A 66 -33.90 23.06 19.04
N GLY A 67 -34.09 24.36 19.32
CA GLY A 67 -33.98 24.94 20.66
C GLY A 67 -35.29 25.10 21.45
N ARG A 68 -36.33 24.28 21.24
CA ARG A 68 -37.54 24.32 22.10
C ARG A 68 -38.23 22.95 22.22
N ARG A 69 -37.92 22.22 23.30
CA ARG A 69 -38.86 21.39 24.08
C ARG A 69 -38.11 20.75 25.26
N ALA A 70 -38.06 21.46 26.39
CA ALA A 70 -37.83 20.86 27.70
C ALA A 70 -39.14 20.99 28.48
N ARG A 71 -39.77 19.86 28.81
CA ARG A 71 -40.88 19.82 29.78
C ARG A 71 -40.40 19.04 31.01
N VAL A 72 -40.70 19.67 32.14
CA VAL A 72 -40.37 19.35 33.52
C VAL A 72 -40.96 18.01 33.96
N LEU A 73 -40.21 17.23 34.75
CA LEU A 73 -40.74 16.31 35.76
C LEU A 73 -39.84 16.35 37.01
N ARG A 74 -40.46 16.61 38.16
CA ARG A 74 -39.87 16.82 39.48
C ARG A 74 -39.72 15.50 40.27
N SER A 75 -38.62 15.42 41.04
CA SER A 75 -38.45 14.93 42.42
C SER A 75 -38.89 13.51 42.86
N LEU A 76 -37.95 12.71 43.41
CA LEU A 76 -37.77 12.31 44.85
C LEU A 76 -36.75 11.13 45.01
N PRO A 77 -36.26 10.75 46.23
CA PRO A 77 -34.81 10.76 46.54
C PRO A 77 -34.18 9.43 47.01
N GLY A 78 -32.83 9.45 47.14
CA GLY A 78 -32.10 8.77 48.22
C GLY A 78 -31.20 7.59 47.83
N VAL A 79 -29.90 7.70 48.10
CA VAL A 79 -29.13 6.88 49.06
C VAL A 79 -27.65 7.29 48.99
N ARG A 80 -27.05 7.50 50.17
CA ARG A 80 -25.67 7.92 50.42
C ARG A 80 -24.68 6.77 50.14
N ALA A 81 -23.50 7.10 49.59
CA ALA A 81 -22.29 6.32 49.80
C ALA A 81 -21.17 7.24 50.32
N ARG A 82 -20.67 6.92 51.51
CA ARG A 82 -19.53 7.56 52.17
C ARG A 82 -18.23 7.06 51.53
N THR A 83 -17.32 7.96 51.17
CA THR A 83 -15.90 7.63 50.99
C THR A 83 -15.11 8.22 52.15
N ARG A 84 -14.42 7.35 52.89
CA ARG A 84 -13.40 7.71 53.87
C ARG A 84 -12.07 7.90 53.14
N HIS A 85 -11.44 9.03 53.40
CA HIS A 85 -10.00 9.25 53.25
C HIS A 85 -9.28 8.64 54.46
N ASP A 86 -8.13 8.02 54.19
CA ASP A 86 -6.90 7.86 54.99
C ASP A 86 -5.91 7.17 54.02
N GLY A 87 -4.61 7.41 53.91
CA GLY A 87 -3.59 8.03 54.75
C GLY A 87 -2.26 7.41 54.26
N LEU A 88 -1.20 8.21 54.23
CA LEU A 88 0.12 7.98 53.61
C LEU A 88 0.93 6.83 54.26
N ASP A 89 1.89 6.23 53.53
CA ASP A 89 3.28 6.16 54.03
C ASP A 89 4.36 5.91 52.94
N GLN A 90 5.55 6.45 53.20
CA GLN A 90 6.78 6.37 52.39
C GLN A 90 7.69 5.20 52.83
N GLY A 91 8.58 4.73 51.95
CA GLY A 91 9.67 3.85 52.38
C GLY A 91 10.66 3.39 51.31
N GLY A 92 11.80 4.08 51.23
CA GLY A 92 13.12 3.44 51.38
C GLY A 92 13.73 2.64 50.22
N SER A 93 14.76 3.24 49.60
CA SER A 93 15.71 2.66 48.64
C SER A 93 16.74 1.72 49.29
N ARG A 94 17.21 0.71 48.54
CA ARG A 94 18.56 0.10 48.64
C ARG A 94 18.85 -0.80 47.41
N ARG A 95 19.95 -0.51 46.69
CA ARG A 95 20.58 -1.40 45.68
C ARG A 95 21.95 -1.84 46.20
N PRO A 96 22.40 -3.08 45.95
CA PRO A 96 23.82 -3.43 45.98
C PRO A 96 24.43 -3.47 44.56
N ARG A 97 25.73 -3.20 44.51
CA ARG A 97 26.60 -3.19 43.31
C ARG A 97 27.14 -4.59 42.99
N GLY A 98 27.17 -4.91 41.69
CA GLY A 98 28.33 -5.50 41.00
C GLY A 98 28.50 -7.02 40.98
N ASP A 99 28.34 -7.63 39.78
CA ASP A 99 29.38 -8.50 39.23
C ASP A 99 29.33 -8.54 37.69
N ARG A 100 30.50 -8.46 37.04
CA ARG A 100 30.70 -8.37 35.59
C ARG A 100 31.21 -9.72 35.08
N ARG A 101 30.32 -10.66 34.76
CA ARG A 101 30.59 -11.89 33.96
C ARG A 101 29.30 -12.71 33.77
N ALA A 102 28.27 -12.14 33.14
CA ALA A 102 27.04 -12.88 32.83
C ALA A 102 26.21 -12.21 31.72
N ASP A 103 26.81 -11.93 30.56
CA ASP A 103 26.15 -11.14 29.50
C ASP A 103 25.91 -11.90 28.18
N ARG A 104 26.17 -13.22 28.14
CA ARG A 104 25.90 -14.06 26.95
C ARG A 104 24.68 -14.98 27.07
N ASP A 105 24.12 -15.15 28.26
CA ASP A 105 23.02 -16.12 28.50
C ASP A 105 21.67 -15.47 28.85
N ARG A 106 21.62 -14.13 28.97
CA ARG A 106 20.39 -13.40 29.35
C ARG A 106 19.39 -13.21 28.21
N SER A 107 19.82 -13.28 26.95
CA SER A 107 18.95 -13.10 25.78
C SER A 107 17.90 -14.21 25.65
N ARG A 108 18.20 -15.40 26.15
CA ARG A 108 17.32 -16.58 26.06
C ARG A 108 16.34 -16.68 27.25
N ALA A 109 16.69 -16.11 28.39
CA ALA A 109 15.89 -16.18 29.62
C ALA A 109 14.90 -14.99 29.79
N LEU A 110 15.16 -13.82 29.18
CA LEU A 110 14.29 -12.64 29.35
C LEU A 110 12.94 -12.72 28.62
N LEU A 111 12.76 -13.64 27.68
CA LEU A 111 11.50 -13.82 26.94
C LEU A 111 10.53 -14.84 27.58
N GLY A 112 10.96 -15.56 28.62
CA GLY A 112 10.18 -16.64 29.25
C GLY A 112 9.32 -16.24 30.44
N SER A 113 9.43 -14.99 30.93
CA SER A 113 8.78 -14.57 32.18
C SER A 113 8.35 -13.10 32.20
N LEU A 114 7.77 -12.61 31.11
CA LEU A 114 7.14 -11.29 31.14
C LEU A 114 5.82 -11.39 31.93
N PRO A 115 5.63 -10.59 33.01
CA PRO A 115 4.36 -10.54 33.70
C PRO A 115 3.30 -9.99 32.74
N VAL A 116 2.39 -10.87 32.33
CA VAL A 116 1.26 -10.57 31.42
C VAL A 116 0.36 -9.44 31.97
N ASP A 117 0.53 -9.04 33.24
CA ASP A 117 -0.31 -8.09 33.95
C ASP A 117 -0.05 -6.62 33.58
N ASP A 118 1.18 -6.19 33.31
CA ASP A 118 1.46 -4.79 32.95
C ASP A 118 1.03 -4.46 31.51
N ALA A 119 1.23 -5.39 30.57
CA ALA A 119 0.63 -5.30 29.24
C ALA A 119 -0.91 -5.19 29.33
N SER A 120 -1.52 -5.93 30.26
CA SER A 120 -2.97 -5.94 30.43
C SER A 120 -3.60 -4.63 30.93
N ARG A 121 -2.80 -3.68 31.43
CA ARG A 121 -3.30 -2.43 32.02
C ARG A 121 -3.56 -1.35 30.96
N ALA A 122 -2.76 -1.30 29.90
CA ALA A 122 -3.03 -0.49 28.71
C ALA A 122 -4.16 -1.09 27.85
N LEU A 123 -4.37 -2.40 27.93
CA LEU A 123 -5.30 -3.15 27.08
C LEU A 123 -6.76 -3.21 27.58
N ARG A 124 -7.06 -2.60 28.74
CA ARG A 124 -8.39 -2.61 29.39
C ARG A 124 -9.05 -1.23 29.50
N THR A 125 -8.52 -0.24 28.79
CA THR A 125 -9.08 1.11 28.80
C THR A 125 -10.19 1.25 27.77
N CYS A 126 -11.44 1.18 28.20
CA CYS A 126 -12.55 1.79 27.46
C CYS A 126 -12.45 3.31 27.63
N SER A 127 -11.98 4.00 26.60
CA SER A 127 -11.76 5.45 26.66
C SER A 127 -12.84 6.20 25.88
N SER A 128 -13.64 7.01 26.57
CA SER A 128 -14.56 7.95 25.92
C SER A 128 -13.83 8.95 25.03
N THR A 129 -12.56 9.23 25.30
CA THR A 129 -11.75 10.11 24.44
C THR A 129 -11.36 9.45 23.12
N GLU A 130 -11.10 8.14 23.13
CA GLU A 130 -10.86 7.38 21.89
C GLU A 130 -12.16 7.24 21.10
N ALA A 131 -13.26 6.89 21.77
CA ALA A 131 -14.55 6.82 21.12
C ALA A 131 -14.92 8.14 20.41
N LEU A 132 -14.64 9.28 21.05
CA LEU A 132 -14.84 10.59 20.43
C LEU A 132 -13.86 10.86 19.28
N HIS A 133 -12.59 10.43 19.40
CA HIS A 133 -11.62 10.51 18.29
C HIS A 133 -12.16 9.80 17.06
N GLU A 134 -12.60 8.56 17.25
CA GLU A 134 -13.09 7.66 16.22
C GLU A 134 -14.37 8.18 15.57
N GLU A 135 -15.31 8.67 16.36
CA GLU A 135 -16.53 9.30 15.85
C GLU A 135 -16.22 10.54 15.02
N ILE A 136 -15.30 11.40 15.45
CA ILE A 136 -14.90 12.56 14.65
C ILE A 136 -14.24 12.08 13.35
N TYR A 137 -13.34 11.10 13.43
CA TYR A 137 -12.59 10.62 12.26
C TYR A 137 -13.51 9.98 11.22
N PHE A 138 -14.14 8.85 11.55
CA PHE A 138 -14.90 8.05 10.58
C PHE A 138 -16.19 8.71 10.15
N ASN A 139 -16.91 9.43 11.02
CA ASN A 139 -18.12 10.14 10.60
C ASN A 139 -17.80 11.31 9.68
N THR A 140 -16.65 11.98 9.85
CA THR A 140 -16.24 13.03 8.91
C THR A 140 -15.93 12.45 7.54
N LEU A 141 -15.18 11.33 7.47
CA LEU A 141 -14.93 10.64 6.19
C LEU A 141 -16.25 10.19 5.54
N HIS A 142 -17.18 9.63 6.32
CA HIS A 142 -18.49 9.24 5.84
C HIS A 142 -19.33 10.43 5.36
N PHE A 143 -19.29 11.56 6.09
CA PHE A 143 -19.98 12.77 5.69
C PHE A 143 -19.54 13.24 4.30
N PHE A 144 -18.23 13.25 4.00
CA PHE A 144 -17.75 13.62 2.67
C PHE A 144 -18.21 12.62 1.59
N ASP A 145 -18.17 11.32 1.87
CA ASP A 145 -18.69 10.30 0.94
C ASP A 145 -20.16 10.55 0.58
N VAL A 146 -21.00 10.74 1.60
CA VAL A 146 -22.44 11.00 1.47
C VAL A 146 -22.70 12.32 0.77
N MET A 147 -22.01 13.39 1.16
CA MET A 147 -22.09 14.70 0.53
C MET A 147 -21.76 14.61 -0.97
N GLY A 148 -20.71 13.86 -1.34
CA GLY A 148 -20.37 13.62 -2.74
C GLY A 148 -21.50 12.94 -3.51
N ARG A 149 -22.07 11.86 -2.96
CA ARG A 149 -23.19 11.15 -3.58
C ARG A 149 -24.39 12.07 -3.83
N PHE A 150 -24.73 12.93 -2.87
CA PHE A 150 -25.86 13.86 -3.00
C PHE A 150 -25.59 15.04 -3.94
N THR A 151 -24.36 15.55 -3.97
CA THR A 151 -24.03 16.77 -4.74
C THR A 151 -23.62 16.48 -6.19
N ARG A 152 -23.01 15.32 -6.46
CA ARG A 152 -22.45 14.98 -7.78
C ARG A 152 -22.70 13.54 -8.25
N GLY A 153 -23.47 12.74 -7.52
CA GLY A 153 -23.71 11.32 -7.82
C GLY A 153 -22.56 10.38 -7.44
N ALA A 154 -21.30 10.83 -7.53
CA ALA A 154 -20.11 10.08 -7.13
C ALA A 154 -19.63 10.47 -5.71
N PRO A 155 -19.20 9.50 -4.86
CA PRO A 155 -18.68 9.80 -3.53
C PRO A 155 -17.42 10.68 -3.58
N LEU A 156 -17.22 11.58 -2.60
CA LEU A 156 -15.95 12.28 -2.41
C LEU A 156 -15.00 11.37 -1.64
N THR A 157 -14.28 10.53 -2.38
CA THR A 157 -13.43 9.49 -1.79
C THR A 157 -12.16 10.02 -1.17
N TYR A 158 -11.62 11.15 -1.65
CA TYR A 158 -10.35 11.74 -1.18
C TYR A 158 -10.56 13.07 -0.44
N PRO A 159 -11.15 13.08 0.77
CA PRO A 159 -11.49 14.31 1.49
C PRO A 159 -10.29 15.03 2.12
N GLY A 160 -9.09 14.43 2.13
CA GLY A 160 -7.94 14.98 2.83
C GLY A 160 -7.72 14.34 4.21
N ARG A 161 -6.83 14.92 5.02
CA ARG A 161 -6.56 14.45 6.39
C ARG A 161 -7.61 14.96 7.36
N VAL A 162 -8.15 14.05 8.17
CA VAL A 162 -8.92 14.36 9.37
C VAL A 162 -8.04 13.98 10.56
N ILE A 163 -7.68 14.95 11.41
CA ILE A 163 -6.73 14.77 12.51
C ILE A 163 -7.39 15.17 13.83
N PRO A 164 -8.20 14.30 14.45
CA PRO A 164 -8.74 14.56 15.78
C PRO A 164 -7.63 14.48 16.82
N ILE A 165 -7.58 15.46 17.72
CA ILE A 165 -6.72 15.43 18.91
C ILE A 165 -7.62 15.62 20.12
N VAL A 166 -7.88 14.53 20.84
CA VAL A 166 -8.83 14.52 21.96
C VAL A 166 -8.07 14.35 23.28
N ARG A 167 -8.27 15.30 24.21
CA ARG A 167 -7.66 15.27 25.54
C ARG A 167 -8.76 15.23 26.60
N ALA A 168 -8.64 14.31 27.55
CA ALA A 168 -9.50 14.30 28.72
C ALA A 168 -9.25 15.56 29.56
N LYS A 169 -10.32 16.14 30.10
CA LYS A 169 -10.26 17.28 31.01
C LYS A 169 -10.72 16.82 32.39
N ALA A 170 -9.83 16.87 33.37
CA ALA A 170 -10.09 16.37 34.72
C ALA A 170 -10.62 17.44 35.69
N ASP A 171 -10.79 18.68 35.24
CA ASP A 171 -11.13 19.83 36.10
C ASP A 171 -12.65 20.06 36.27
N GLY A 172 -13.48 19.16 35.75
CA GLY A 172 -14.95 19.24 35.82
C GLY A 172 -15.58 20.38 35.01
N LYS A 173 -14.79 21.18 34.29
CA LYS A 173 -15.30 22.25 33.43
C LYS A 173 -15.76 21.69 32.10
N ALA A 174 -16.61 22.47 31.41
CA ALA A 174 -17.02 22.15 30.05
C ALA A 174 -15.80 21.94 29.12
N GLY A 175 -15.94 20.97 28.21
CA GLY A 175 -14.99 20.73 27.13
C GLY A 175 -14.92 21.92 26.18
N GLN A 176 -13.81 22.02 25.46
CA GLN A 176 -13.60 23.04 24.42
C GLN A 176 -13.13 22.35 23.15
N ALA A 177 -13.61 22.81 22.00
CA ALA A 177 -13.19 22.34 20.69
C ALA A 177 -12.59 23.50 19.90
N LYS A 178 -11.45 23.27 19.27
CA LYS A 178 -10.89 24.15 18.24
C LYS A 178 -10.86 23.38 16.95
N ILE A 179 -11.54 23.90 15.93
CA ILE A 179 -11.56 23.32 14.59
C ILE A 179 -10.73 24.23 13.71
N SER A 180 -9.85 23.63 12.92
CA SER A 180 -9.05 24.34 11.92
C SER A 180 -9.18 23.58 10.61
N LEU A 181 -9.65 24.26 9.59
CA LEU A 181 -9.75 23.73 8.24
C LEU A 181 -8.60 24.34 7.43
N THR A 182 -7.77 23.49 6.87
CA THR A 182 -6.78 23.87 5.87
C THR A 182 -7.19 23.24 4.54
N GLY A 183 -7.00 23.97 3.45
CA GLY A 183 -7.35 23.54 2.10
C GLY A 183 -6.42 24.18 1.09
N PHE A 184 -6.55 23.75 -0.16
CA PHE A 184 -5.84 24.39 -1.26
C PHE A 184 -6.48 25.75 -1.56
N ASP A 185 -5.65 26.74 -1.89
CA ASP A 185 -6.10 28.09 -2.28
C ASP A 185 -6.95 28.07 -3.55
N ALA A 186 -6.83 27.01 -4.36
CA ALA A 186 -7.60 26.81 -5.56
C ALA A 186 -8.14 25.36 -5.65
N PRO A 187 -9.34 25.16 -6.25
CA PRO A 187 -9.92 23.82 -6.46
C PRO A 187 -9.22 23.03 -7.57
N ARG A 188 -8.25 23.64 -8.26
CA ARG A 188 -7.51 23.07 -9.39
C ARG A 188 -6.11 23.69 -9.49
N PRO A 189 -5.11 22.92 -9.92
CA PRO A 189 -3.78 23.46 -10.18
C PRO A 189 -3.85 24.52 -11.27
N SER A 190 -3.06 25.58 -11.11
CA SER A 190 -3.03 26.73 -12.01
C SER A 190 -1.69 27.43 -11.94
N VAL A 191 -1.26 27.97 -13.07
CA VAL A 191 -0.19 28.96 -13.13
C VAL A 191 -0.81 30.34 -12.99
N VAL A 192 -0.36 31.10 -12.00
CA VAL A 192 -0.73 32.52 -11.82
C VAL A 192 0.52 33.33 -12.06
N VAL A 193 0.47 34.21 -13.06
CA VAL A 193 1.53 35.15 -13.40
C VAL A 193 1.07 36.55 -13.03
N GLU A 194 1.65 37.09 -11.97
CA GLU A 194 1.51 38.50 -11.62
C GLU A 194 2.62 39.27 -12.32
N TYR A 195 2.28 40.36 -13.01
CA TYR A 195 3.24 41.12 -13.80
C TYR A 195 3.04 42.62 -13.61
N VAL A 196 4.10 43.39 -13.90
CA VAL A 196 4.07 44.84 -13.96
C VAL A 196 4.56 45.24 -15.34
N GLU A 197 3.71 45.93 -16.09
CA GLU A 197 4.08 46.48 -17.39
C GLU A 197 5.13 47.60 -17.21
N THR A 198 5.87 47.91 -18.27
CA THR A 198 6.89 48.98 -18.26
C THR A 198 6.33 50.35 -17.84
N GLY A 199 5.02 50.58 -18.01
CA GLY A 199 4.31 51.78 -17.55
C GLY A 199 3.83 51.75 -16.09
N GLY A 200 4.22 50.75 -15.30
CA GLY A 200 3.88 50.61 -13.89
C GLY A 200 2.49 49.99 -13.60
N ARG A 201 1.72 49.63 -14.64
CA ARG A 201 0.45 48.92 -14.45
C ARG A 201 0.70 47.49 -14.01
N THR A 202 0.08 47.08 -12.92
CA THR A 202 0.08 45.70 -12.46
C THR A 202 -1.03 44.91 -13.14
N GLY A 203 -0.80 43.62 -13.39
CA GLY A 203 -1.77 42.69 -13.96
C GLY A 203 -1.57 41.28 -13.43
N VAL A 204 -2.60 40.46 -13.58
CA VAL A 204 -2.57 39.04 -13.19
C VAL A 204 -3.14 38.22 -14.33
N VAL A 205 -2.38 37.25 -14.82
CA VAL A 205 -2.85 36.20 -15.74
C VAL A 205 -2.94 34.90 -14.97
N ARG A 206 -4.05 34.19 -15.11
CA ARG A 206 -4.23 32.85 -14.55
C ARG A 206 -4.52 31.87 -15.68
N LEU A 207 -3.79 30.76 -15.69
CA LEU A 207 -4.04 29.62 -16.55
C LEU A 207 -4.22 28.37 -15.68
N ASP A 208 -5.36 27.71 -15.78
CA ASP A 208 -5.52 26.43 -15.10
C ASP A 208 -4.69 25.35 -15.82
N VAL A 209 -4.19 24.37 -15.06
CA VAL A 209 -3.44 23.24 -15.60
C VAL A 209 -4.38 22.03 -15.59
N PRO A 210 -5.11 21.76 -16.70
CA PRO A 210 -5.99 20.61 -16.76
C PRO A 210 -5.18 19.31 -16.68
N ARG A 211 -5.86 18.22 -16.31
CA ARG A 211 -5.30 16.89 -16.54
C ARG A 211 -5.19 16.70 -18.04
N VAL A 212 -4.00 16.35 -18.50
CA VAL A 212 -3.75 16.06 -19.91
C VAL A 212 -4.09 14.59 -20.16
N ALA A 213 -5.07 14.31 -21.02
CA ALA A 213 -5.40 12.95 -21.43
C ALA A 213 -4.40 12.49 -22.49
N VAL A 214 -3.32 11.84 -22.05
CA VAL A 214 -2.35 11.21 -22.95
C VAL A 214 -2.24 9.74 -22.57
N ASP A 215 -2.33 8.86 -23.57
CA ASP A 215 -2.06 7.45 -23.38
C ASP A 215 -0.62 7.24 -22.89
N ARG A 216 -0.39 6.14 -22.16
CA ARG A 216 0.96 5.82 -21.69
C ARG A 216 1.92 5.72 -22.88
N PRO A 217 3.04 6.47 -22.89
CA PRO A 217 4.00 6.41 -23.98
C PRO A 217 4.51 4.98 -24.21
N GLN A 218 4.64 4.59 -25.47
CA GLN A 218 5.15 3.28 -25.87
C GLN A 218 6.64 3.39 -26.21
N THR A 219 7.46 2.44 -25.75
CA THR A 219 8.86 2.37 -26.18
C THR A 219 8.94 1.80 -27.58
N LEU A 220 9.54 2.54 -28.53
CA LEU A 220 9.75 2.09 -29.90
C LEU A 220 11.11 1.43 -30.07
N ALA A 221 12.17 2.09 -29.58
CA ALA A 221 13.53 1.59 -29.68
C ALA A 221 14.42 2.15 -28.58
N ALA A 222 15.43 1.39 -28.18
CA ALA A 222 16.57 1.86 -27.41
C ALA A 222 17.83 1.51 -28.19
N THR A 223 18.66 2.51 -28.48
CA THR A 223 19.94 2.34 -29.17
C THR A 223 21.04 2.41 -28.13
N VAL A 224 21.92 1.41 -28.10
CA VAL A 224 23.12 1.35 -27.26
C VAL A 224 24.35 1.33 -28.15
N ARG A 225 25.48 1.79 -27.64
CA ARG A 225 26.74 1.84 -28.39
C ARG A 225 27.81 1.06 -27.64
N ALA A 226 28.52 0.18 -28.34
CA ALA A 226 29.62 -0.58 -27.75
C ALA A 226 30.67 0.37 -27.15
N GLY A 227 31.12 0.08 -25.93
CA GLY A 227 32.11 0.89 -25.20
C GLY A 227 31.56 2.19 -24.59
N ARG A 228 30.24 2.42 -24.62
CA ARG A 228 29.60 3.55 -23.96
C ARG A 228 28.56 3.05 -22.95
N ASP A 229 28.68 3.52 -21.72
CA ASP A 229 27.68 3.23 -20.69
C ASP A 229 26.35 3.94 -21.01
N GLY A 230 25.24 3.26 -20.68
CA GLY A 230 23.89 3.79 -20.84
C GLY A 230 23.25 3.62 -22.21
N VAL A 231 22.19 4.40 -22.44
CA VAL A 231 21.38 4.37 -23.67
C VAL A 231 21.77 5.57 -24.53
N ASP A 232 22.33 5.32 -25.71
CA ASP A 232 22.73 6.37 -26.67
C ASP A 232 21.51 7.17 -27.13
N ARG A 233 20.39 6.49 -27.38
CA ARG A 233 19.11 7.10 -27.77
C ARG A 233 17.92 6.26 -27.35
N LEU A 234 16.91 6.90 -26.77
CA LEU A 234 15.60 6.31 -26.48
C LEU A 234 14.56 6.92 -27.41
N ASP A 235 13.86 6.09 -28.17
CA ASP A 235 12.75 6.47 -29.04
C ASP A 235 11.43 6.02 -28.40
N LEU A 236 10.57 6.98 -28.08
CA LEU A 236 9.22 6.77 -27.56
C LEU A 236 8.15 7.15 -28.59
N ARG A 237 6.95 6.60 -28.44
CA ARG A 237 5.75 7.02 -29.15
C ARG A 237 4.73 7.57 -28.16
N VAL A 238 4.18 8.73 -28.47
CA VAL A 238 3.03 9.32 -27.78
C VAL A 238 1.87 9.37 -28.77
N LYS A 239 0.73 8.79 -28.36
CA LYS A 239 -0.50 8.89 -29.14
C LYS A 239 -1.19 10.22 -28.81
N VAL A 240 -1.64 10.91 -29.85
CA VAL A 240 -2.40 12.17 -29.77
C VAL A 240 -3.74 12.01 -30.51
N ASP A 241 -4.64 12.97 -30.37
CA ASP A 241 -6.01 12.89 -30.90
C ASP A 241 -6.15 13.54 -32.27
N THR A 242 -5.38 14.61 -32.52
CA THR A 242 -5.40 15.36 -33.78
C THR A 242 -3.98 15.70 -34.24
N GLU A 243 -3.81 15.99 -35.53
CA GLU A 243 -2.53 16.50 -36.05
C GLU A 243 -2.36 17.99 -35.73
N LYS A 244 -3.42 18.78 -35.92
CA LYS A 244 -3.44 20.24 -35.74
C LYS A 244 -4.09 20.63 -34.41
N ASP A 245 -3.71 21.80 -33.90
CA ASP A 245 -4.46 22.42 -32.80
C ASP A 245 -5.85 22.87 -33.33
N GLU A 246 -6.86 22.08 -32.96
CA GLU A 246 -8.26 22.32 -33.34
C GLU A 246 -9.08 22.91 -32.17
N ARG A 247 -8.42 23.40 -31.10
CA ARG A 247 -9.08 23.82 -29.87
C ARG A 247 -10.24 24.79 -30.11
N GLU A 248 -10.02 25.85 -30.90
CA GLU A 248 -11.06 26.85 -31.17
C GLU A 248 -12.29 26.25 -31.89
N SER A 249 -12.06 25.35 -32.85
CA SER A 249 -13.16 24.67 -33.58
C SER A 249 -13.92 23.67 -32.70
N LEU A 250 -13.21 23.00 -31.81
CA LEU A 250 -13.81 22.04 -30.88
C LEU A 250 -14.58 22.76 -29.77
N ALA A 251 -14.08 23.89 -29.27
CA ALA A 251 -14.75 24.74 -28.29
C ALA A 251 -16.09 25.31 -28.81
N GLN A 252 -16.25 25.47 -30.12
CA GLN A 252 -17.54 25.85 -30.72
C GLN A 252 -18.59 24.75 -30.63
N ARG A 253 -18.19 23.48 -30.43
CA ARG A 253 -19.05 22.29 -30.49
C ARG A 253 -19.12 21.50 -29.19
N ALA A 254 -18.20 21.77 -28.26
CA ALA A 254 -18.09 21.12 -26.97
C ALA A 254 -17.66 22.14 -25.91
N ASP A 255 -17.97 21.85 -24.65
CA ASP A 255 -17.48 22.61 -23.51
C ASP A 255 -15.95 22.74 -23.55
N GLU A 256 -15.42 23.97 -23.43
CA GLU A 256 -13.98 24.25 -23.54
C GLU A 256 -13.15 23.38 -22.61
N ARG A 257 -13.61 23.18 -21.37
CA ARG A 257 -12.91 22.35 -20.39
C ARG A 257 -12.89 20.90 -20.82
N ARG A 258 -13.94 20.39 -21.46
CA ARG A 258 -13.90 19.04 -22.05
C ARG A 258 -12.83 18.94 -23.13
N VAL A 259 -12.74 19.92 -24.03
CA VAL A 259 -11.70 19.95 -25.07
C VAL A 259 -10.31 19.92 -24.42
N ASP A 260 -10.04 20.86 -23.51
CA ASP A 260 -8.74 21.03 -22.84
C ASP A 260 -8.30 19.83 -21.99
N THR A 261 -9.23 18.96 -21.60
CA THR A 261 -8.95 17.77 -20.77
C THR A 261 -8.94 16.45 -21.55
N THR A 262 -9.37 16.45 -22.81
CA THR A 262 -9.56 15.20 -23.58
C THR A 262 -8.84 15.16 -24.91
N ILE A 263 -8.42 16.31 -25.45
CA ILE A 263 -7.80 16.41 -26.76
C ILE A 263 -6.38 16.92 -26.59
N MET A 264 -5.42 16.19 -27.14
CA MET A 264 -4.04 16.61 -27.35
C MET A 264 -3.74 16.60 -28.84
N SER A 265 -3.23 17.69 -29.39
CA SER A 265 -2.76 17.73 -30.78
C SER A 265 -1.27 17.40 -30.92
N ALA A 266 -0.85 17.00 -32.12
CA ALA A 266 0.56 16.79 -32.41
C ALA A 266 1.38 18.10 -32.31
N GLU A 267 0.79 19.23 -32.72
CA GLU A 267 1.40 20.56 -32.61
C GLU A 267 1.64 20.97 -31.15
N GLU A 268 0.67 20.78 -30.26
CA GLU A 268 0.83 21.05 -28.83
C GLU A 268 1.90 20.16 -28.18
N ALA A 269 1.86 18.86 -28.46
CA ALA A 269 2.86 17.93 -27.95
C ALA A 269 4.27 18.30 -28.45
N GLN A 270 4.42 18.64 -29.73
CA GLN A 270 5.69 19.08 -30.29
C GLN A 270 6.17 20.39 -29.65
N ALA A 271 5.26 21.36 -29.49
CA ALA A 271 5.54 22.64 -28.84
C ALA A 271 5.96 22.45 -27.39
N LEU A 272 5.37 21.50 -26.65
CA LEU A 272 5.75 21.15 -25.29
C LEU A 272 7.23 20.72 -25.21
N PHE A 273 7.67 19.81 -26.07
CA PHE A 273 9.08 19.39 -26.11
C PHE A 273 10.02 20.54 -26.52
N ALA A 274 9.62 21.34 -27.51
CA ALA A 274 10.40 22.50 -27.95
C ALA A 274 10.52 23.56 -26.83
N ASN A 275 9.45 23.81 -26.08
CA ASN A 275 9.43 24.72 -24.94
C ASN A 275 10.28 24.20 -23.78
N LEU A 276 10.20 22.90 -23.48
CA LEU A 276 11.07 22.28 -22.48
C LEU A 276 12.55 22.40 -22.88
N GLY A 277 12.88 22.18 -24.15
CA GLY A 277 14.24 22.39 -24.68
C GLY A 277 14.74 23.84 -24.48
N ARG A 278 13.88 24.83 -24.76
CA ARG A 278 14.18 26.26 -24.53
C ARG A 278 14.36 26.59 -23.06
N LEU A 279 13.50 26.06 -22.19
CA LEU A 279 13.58 26.25 -20.75
C LEU A 279 14.88 25.67 -20.19
N ARG A 280 15.26 24.46 -20.60
CA ARG A 280 16.54 23.83 -20.23
C ARG A 280 17.74 24.64 -20.68
N ALA A 281 17.73 25.15 -21.92
CA ALA A 281 18.78 26.02 -22.43
C ALA A 281 18.90 27.33 -21.64
N ALA A 282 17.80 27.84 -21.10
CA ALA A 282 17.76 28.99 -20.19
C ALA A 282 18.06 28.64 -18.72
N GLY A 283 18.39 27.38 -18.40
CA GLY A 283 18.73 26.94 -17.05
C GLY A 283 17.53 26.58 -16.16
N LEU A 284 16.31 26.54 -16.71
CA LEU A 284 15.07 26.17 -16.01
C LEU A 284 14.69 24.71 -16.32
N TYR A 285 14.04 24.01 -15.36
CA TYR A 285 13.57 22.62 -15.54
C TYR A 285 14.64 21.66 -16.08
N ARG A 286 15.89 21.82 -15.64
CA ARG A 286 17.05 21.07 -16.17
C ARG A 286 16.91 19.55 -15.97
N ASP A 287 16.20 19.14 -14.95
CA ASP A 287 15.97 17.75 -14.54
C ASP A 287 14.75 17.10 -15.20
N ALA A 288 13.76 17.87 -15.66
CA ALA A 288 12.52 17.36 -16.23
C ALA A 288 12.80 16.59 -17.53
N LEU A 289 12.54 15.27 -17.57
CA LEU A 289 12.90 14.32 -18.64
C LEU A 289 14.42 14.16 -18.88
N ALA A 290 15.25 14.44 -17.87
CA ALA A 290 16.69 14.20 -17.92
C ALA A 290 17.01 12.94 -17.12
N TYR A 291 17.68 11.99 -17.77
CA TYR A 291 18.03 10.70 -17.19
C TYR A 291 19.54 10.51 -17.21
N HIS A 292 20.09 9.88 -16.18
CA HIS A 292 21.50 9.49 -16.17
C HIS A 292 21.78 8.57 -17.36
N ASP A 293 22.94 8.77 -17.97
CA ASP A 293 23.46 7.96 -19.06
C ASP A 293 22.51 7.83 -20.28
N LEU A 294 21.60 8.80 -20.48
CA LEU A 294 20.77 8.90 -21.68
C LEU A 294 21.33 9.96 -22.63
N GLY A 295 21.73 9.54 -23.84
CA GLY A 295 22.31 10.42 -24.85
C GLY A 295 21.30 11.30 -25.59
N ALA A 296 20.12 10.79 -25.92
CA ALA A 296 19.05 11.57 -26.54
C ALA A 296 17.68 10.93 -26.31
N LEU A 297 16.65 11.76 -26.12
CA LEU A 297 15.26 11.34 -26.10
C LEU A 297 14.56 11.83 -27.36
N ARG A 298 13.97 10.90 -28.11
CA ARG A 298 13.10 11.20 -29.24
C ARG A 298 11.69 10.72 -28.93
N VAL A 299 10.73 11.57 -29.28
CA VAL A 299 9.31 11.29 -29.08
C VAL A 299 8.61 11.44 -30.41
N THR A 300 8.18 10.30 -30.94
CA THR A 300 7.33 10.18 -32.11
C THR A 300 5.90 10.48 -31.70
N ILE A 301 5.31 11.50 -32.31
CA ILE A 301 3.98 11.99 -31.99
C ILE A 301 3.06 11.58 -33.14
N ALA A 302 2.08 10.73 -32.84
CA ALA A 302 1.25 10.12 -33.88
C ALA A 302 -0.21 10.02 -33.43
N TRP A 303 -1.13 10.41 -34.29
CA TRP A 303 -2.57 10.27 -34.05
C TRP A 303 -3.15 8.94 -34.56
N GLU A 304 -2.60 8.43 -35.66
CA GLU A 304 -2.93 7.11 -36.19
C GLU A 304 -2.37 5.97 -35.30
N HIS A 305 -2.95 4.78 -35.42
CA HIS A 305 -2.47 3.58 -34.72
C HIS A 305 -1.32 2.90 -35.48
N GLU A 306 -1.38 2.87 -36.81
CA GLU A 306 -0.29 2.38 -37.65
C GLU A 306 0.90 3.35 -37.57
N SER A 307 2.12 2.81 -37.57
CA SER A 307 3.30 3.66 -37.59
C SER A 307 3.69 3.97 -39.03
N LYS A 308 3.91 5.26 -39.32
CA LYS A 308 4.39 5.74 -40.61
C LYS A 308 5.68 6.55 -40.41
N PRO A 309 6.84 5.89 -40.21
CA PRO A 309 8.08 6.55 -39.78
C PRO A 309 8.57 7.69 -40.69
N ARG A 310 8.14 7.72 -41.95
CA ARG A 310 8.52 8.76 -42.93
C ARG A 310 7.73 10.06 -42.79
N THR A 311 6.55 10.02 -42.16
CA THR A 311 5.62 11.16 -42.08
C THR A 311 5.28 11.55 -40.65
N GLU A 312 5.66 10.73 -39.67
CA GLU A 312 5.42 11.03 -38.25
C GLU A 312 6.23 12.25 -37.78
N VAL A 313 5.60 13.06 -36.94
CA VAL A 313 6.26 14.18 -36.28
C VAL A 313 7.15 13.63 -35.17
N VAL A 314 8.43 13.99 -35.21
CA VAL A 314 9.40 13.57 -34.19
C VAL A 314 9.90 14.80 -33.45
N ALA A 315 9.60 14.88 -32.16
CA ALA A 315 10.24 15.83 -31.26
C ALA A 315 11.52 15.21 -30.69
N ALA A 316 12.56 16.01 -30.52
CA ALA A 316 13.80 15.60 -29.87
C ALA A 316 14.10 16.54 -28.70
N LEU A 317 14.59 15.97 -27.60
CA LEU A 317 15.22 16.71 -26.54
C LEU A 317 16.72 16.45 -26.59
N ASP A 318 17.48 17.53 -26.76
CA ASP A 318 18.93 17.48 -26.65
C ASP A 318 19.36 17.05 -25.24
N PRO A 319 20.55 16.43 -25.10
CA PRO A 319 21.14 16.08 -23.80
C PRO A 319 21.70 17.31 -23.07
N ASN A 320 20.95 18.42 -23.07
CA ASN A 320 21.28 19.65 -22.34
C ASN A 320 20.64 19.71 -20.94
N GLY A 321 19.91 18.66 -20.56
CA GLY A 321 19.38 18.48 -19.21
C GLY A 321 20.45 18.04 -18.22
N VAL A 322 20.14 18.14 -16.92
CA VAL A 322 20.94 17.61 -15.82
C VAL A 322 20.04 16.71 -15.01
N ALA A 323 20.27 15.40 -15.10
CA ALA A 323 19.53 14.43 -14.33
C ALA A 323 19.67 14.72 -12.83
N ALA A 324 18.56 14.62 -12.09
CA ALA A 324 18.58 14.75 -10.64
C ALA A 324 19.59 13.73 -10.05
N PRO A 325 20.39 14.11 -9.05
CA PRO A 325 21.37 13.20 -8.48
C PRO A 325 20.71 11.91 -8.01
N PHE A 326 21.41 10.78 -8.14
CA PHE A 326 20.90 9.52 -7.62
C PHE A 326 20.57 9.68 -6.12
N PRO A 327 19.38 9.23 -5.68
CA PRO A 327 19.02 9.27 -4.27
C PRO A 327 20.07 8.53 -3.42
N ASP A 328 20.62 9.20 -2.41
CA ASP A 328 21.56 8.61 -1.46
C ASP A 328 20.90 8.57 -0.08
N ILE A 329 20.61 7.36 0.39
CA ILE A 329 19.98 7.14 1.69
C ILE A 329 20.79 7.75 2.84
N ARG A 330 22.13 7.79 2.74
CA ARG A 330 22.98 8.35 3.81
C ARG A 330 22.76 9.85 3.95
N ARG A 331 22.65 10.55 2.82
CA ARG A 331 22.29 11.98 2.79
C ARG A 331 20.87 12.21 3.28
N ALA A 332 19.92 11.41 2.81
CA ALA A 332 18.50 11.53 3.21
C ALA A 332 18.30 11.27 4.72
N ALA A 333 19.10 10.38 5.31
CA ALA A 333 19.09 10.08 6.73
C ALA A 333 19.86 11.10 7.60
N ASN A 334 20.43 12.16 7.00
CA ASN A 334 21.34 13.11 7.64
C ASN A 334 22.57 12.43 8.31
N LEU A 335 23.08 11.37 7.70
CA LEU A 335 24.25 10.64 8.17
C LEU A 335 25.47 10.99 7.29
N GLY A 336 26.60 11.27 7.94
CA GLY A 336 27.85 11.63 7.26
C GLY A 336 28.49 10.47 6.49
N ALA A 337 29.43 10.78 5.59
CA ALA A 337 30.10 9.79 4.72
C ALA A 337 30.93 8.73 5.46
N GLY A 338 31.29 8.97 6.73
CA GLY A 338 32.02 8.04 7.59
C GLY A 338 31.16 7.08 8.41
N LEU A 339 29.89 6.87 8.02
CA LEU A 339 28.99 5.96 8.72
C LEU A 339 29.52 4.53 8.67
N GLN A 340 29.82 3.95 9.83
CA GLN A 340 30.08 2.52 9.96
C GLN A 340 28.81 1.79 10.36
N ALA A 341 28.74 0.49 10.06
CA ALA A 341 27.82 -0.42 10.72
C ALA A 341 28.13 -0.38 12.23
N GLY A 342 27.47 0.52 12.98
CA GLY A 342 27.60 0.56 14.44
C GLY A 342 27.25 -0.82 15.02
N PRO A 343 27.73 -1.16 16.23
CA PRO A 343 27.55 -2.49 16.80
C PRO A 343 26.07 -2.88 16.86
N ALA A 344 25.77 -4.16 16.61
CA ALA A 344 24.44 -4.71 16.76
C ALA A 344 23.94 -4.51 18.20
N PRO A 345 22.63 -4.30 18.42
CA PRO A 345 21.56 -4.35 17.41
C PRO A 345 21.42 -3.06 16.56
N LEU A 346 21.14 -3.25 15.27
CA LEU A 346 20.80 -2.17 14.32
C LEU A 346 19.34 -1.73 14.47
N VAL A 347 18.44 -2.65 14.81
CA VAL A 347 16.99 -2.42 14.86
C VAL A 347 16.50 -2.48 16.31
N GLN A 348 15.92 -1.38 16.79
CA GLN A 348 15.30 -1.29 18.11
C GLN A 348 13.83 -1.73 18.06
N TRP A 349 13.33 -2.31 19.15
CA TRP A 349 11.93 -2.74 19.33
C TRP A 349 11.29 -2.13 20.59
N ASP A 350 11.82 -1.01 21.09
CA ASP A 350 11.29 -0.29 22.24
C ASP A 350 10.19 0.71 21.85
N THR A 351 10.25 1.30 20.65
CA THR A 351 9.25 2.25 20.15
C THR A 351 8.90 2.01 18.68
N PRO A 352 7.71 2.41 18.22
CA PRO A 352 7.39 2.40 16.79
C PRO A 352 8.44 3.18 15.99
N ILE A 353 8.97 2.58 14.92
CA ILE A 353 10.03 3.18 14.09
C ILE A 353 9.39 4.19 13.12
N PRO A 354 9.63 5.51 13.22
CA PRO A 354 9.14 6.49 12.24
C PRO A 354 9.96 6.49 10.95
N PRO A 355 9.47 7.11 9.85
CA PRO A 355 10.19 7.16 8.58
C PRO A 355 11.65 7.66 8.66
N PRO A 356 11.99 8.72 9.43
CA PRO A 356 13.39 9.16 9.56
C PRO A 356 14.30 8.12 10.21
N GLU A 357 13.80 7.38 11.20
CA GLU A 357 14.59 6.33 11.88
C GLU A 357 14.73 5.10 10.97
N ALA A 358 13.68 4.71 10.25
CA ALA A 358 13.77 3.64 9.26
C ALA A 358 14.82 3.98 8.18
N ALA A 359 14.87 5.24 7.72
CA ALA A 359 15.89 5.69 6.78
C ALA A 359 17.32 5.61 7.37
N GLN A 360 17.50 5.95 8.65
CA GLN A 360 18.79 5.80 9.34
C GLN A 360 19.21 4.33 9.49
N ILE A 361 18.28 3.43 9.78
CA ILE A 361 18.52 1.98 9.84
C ILE A 361 18.96 1.47 8.45
N LEU A 362 18.22 1.82 7.40
CA LEU A 362 18.58 1.45 6.02
C LEU A 362 19.94 2.03 5.62
N ALA A 363 20.24 3.28 5.99
CA ALA A 363 21.55 3.87 5.73
C ALA A 363 22.69 3.11 6.43
N ARG A 364 22.50 2.66 7.67
CA ARG A 364 23.49 1.78 8.34
C ARG A 364 23.61 0.43 7.64
N MET A 365 22.49 -0.17 7.23
CA MET A 365 22.49 -1.44 6.49
C MET A 365 23.14 -1.31 5.10
N SER A 366 23.06 -0.15 4.45
CA SER A 366 23.73 0.12 3.17
C SER A 366 25.27 0.07 3.22
N THR A 367 25.87 -0.05 4.42
CA THR A 367 27.32 -0.23 4.59
C THR A 367 27.76 -1.69 4.39
N PHE A 368 26.83 -2.65 4.38
CA PHE A 368 27.08 -4.05 4.07
C PHE A 368 27.12 -4.25 2.54
N LYS A 369 28.03 -5.08 2.04
CA LYS A 369 28.18 -5.31 0.59
C LYS A 369 26.99 -6.05 -0.02
N GLU A 370 26.24 -6.72 0.83
CA GLU A 370 25.05 -7.50 0.51
C GLU A 370 23.80 -6.64 0.36
N ALA A 371 23.83 -5.38 0.82
CA ALA A 371 22.68 -4.50 0.90
C ALA A 371 22.72 -3.41 -0.16
N THR A 372 21.73 -3.39 -1.05
CA THR A 372 21.52 -2.31 -2.03
C THR A 372 20.26 -1.54 -1.67
N VAL A 373 20.40 -0.31 -1.17
CA VAL A 373 19.27 0.56 -0.80
C VAL A 373 18.96 1.55 -1.90
N TYR A 374 17.69 1.72 -2.23
CA TYR A 374 17.25 2.64 -3.28
C TYR A 374 15.90 3.30 -2.94
N LYS A 375 15.69 4.50 -3.48
CA LYS A 375 14.40 5.19 -3.40
C LYS A 375 13.44 4.56 -4.38
N VAL A 376 12.32 4.03 -3.88
CA VAL A 376 11.32 3.35 -4.71
C VAL A 376 10.20 4.30 -5.16
N GLY A 377 9.92 5.35 -4.40
CA GLY A 377 8.90 6.35 -4.70
C GLY A 377 8.92 7.51 -3.72
N GLU A 378 7.84 8.28 -3.72
CA GLU A 378 7.58 9.37 -2.78
C GLU A 378 6.16 9.24 -2.24
N SER A 379 5.89 9.84 -1.09
CA SER A 379 4.55 9.99 -0.56
C SER A 379 3.81 11.17 -1.18
N TYR A 380 2.50 11.24 -0.98
CA TYR A 380 1.69 12.38 -1.43
C TYR A 380 2.19 13.73 -0.88
N LEU A 381 2.69 13.76 0.37
CA LEU A 381 3.29 14.96 0.98
C LEU A 381 4.81 15.07 0.73
N GLY A 382 5.36 14.31 -0.22
CA GLY A 382 6.74 14.44 -0.70
C GLY A 382 7.81 13.78 0.18
N LYS A 383 7.47 12.77 0.99
CA LYS A 383 8.47 11.99 1.73
C LYS A 383 9.03 10.88 0.85
N ASP A 384 10.36 10.73 0.84
CA ASP A 384 10.98 9.61 0.15
C ASP A 384 10.57 8.27 0.76
N VAL A 385 10.23 7.32 -0.12
CA VAL A 385 9.96 5.93 0.25
C VAL A 385 11.09 5.05 -0.28
N TRP A 386 11.63 4.20 0.60
CA TRP A 386 12.86 3.44 0.36
C TRP A 386 12.61 1.93 0.40
N ALA A 387 13.39 1.18 -0.38
CA ALA A 387 13.47 -0.26 -0.33
C ALA A 387 14.94 -0.70 -0.32
N MET A 388 15.17 -1.95 0.07
CA MET A 388 16.51 -2.55 0.14
C MET A 388 16.48 -3.97 -0.40
N ASP A 389 17.40 -4.26 -1.30
CA ASP A 389 17.66 -5.62 -1.78
C ASP A 389 18.81 -6.22 -0.98
N LEU A 390 18.63 -7.47 -0.54
CA LEU A 390 19.63 -8.26 0.16
C LEU A 390 20.00 -9.47 -0.70
N MET A 391 21.25 -9.51 -1.13
CA MET A 391 21.83 -10.53 -2.01
C MET A 391 23.32 -10.70 -1.70
N PRO A 392 23.95 -11.80 -2.13
CA PRO A 392 25.42 -11.87 -2.14
C PRO A 392 26.01 -10.70 -2.94
N PRO A 393 27.24 -10.25 -2.60
CA PRO A 393 27.86 -9.12 -3.28
C PRO A 393 27.87 -9.29 -4.81
N ILE A 394 27.50 -8.23 -5.53
CA ILE A 394 27.49 -8.24 -7.00
C ILE A 394 28.92 -8.01 -7.49
N GLU A 395 29.61 -9.10 -7.83
CA GLU A 395 30.98 -9.07 -8.36
C GLU A 395 31.04 -9.02 -9.89
N ALA A 396 29.92 -9.33 -10.56
CA ALA A 396 29.83 -9.33 -12.01
C ALA A 396 29.84 -7.90 -12.58
N SER A 397 30.54 -7.70 -13.69
CA SER A 397 30.53 -6.42 -14.42
C SER A 397 29.15 -6.03 -14.96
N HIS A 398 28.29 -7.02 -15.18
CA HIS A 398 26.91 -6.83 -15.65
C HIS A 398 25.95 -7.65 -14.81
N TRP A 399 24.84 -7.04 -14.43
CA TRP A 399 23.83 -7.65 -13.57
C TRP A 399 22.41 -7.34 -14.07
N SER A 400 21.47 -8.23 -13.79
CA SER A 400 20.06 -8.07 -14.20
C SER A 400 19.13 -8.73 -13.19
N GLN A 401 18.12 -7.99 -12.74
CA GLN A 401 17.04 -8.51 -11.88
C GLN A 401 16.32 -9.69 -12.54
N ALA A 402 16.08 -9.63 -13.86
CA ALA A 402 15.41 -10.70 -14.59
C ALA A 402 16.20 -12.02 -14.53
N LYS A 403 17.53 -11.95 -14.65
CA LYS A 403 18.40 -13.12 -14.45
C LYS A 403 18.36 -13.57 -13.00
N GLN A 404 18.49 -12.66 -12.03
CA GLN A 404 18.48 -13.04 -10.61
C GLN A 404 17.22 -13.75 -10.15
N THR A 405 16.06 -13.27 -10.59
CA THR A 405 14.73 -13.83 -10.25
C THR A 405 14.42 -15.15 -10.97
N THR A 406 15.15 -15.41 -12.06
CA THR A 406 15.17 -16.71 -12.74
C THR A 406 16.07 -17.68 -11.99
N MET A 407 17.27 -17.26 -11.59
CA MET A 407 18.26 -18.13 -10.94
C MET A 407 17.93 -18.47 -9.49
N LYS A 408 17.30 -17.57 -8.75
CA LYS A 408 16.91 -17.76 -7.34
C LYS A 408 15.47 -17.30 -7.12
N PRO A 409 14.72 -17.94 -6.21
CA PRO A 409 13.45 -17.40 -5.74
C PRO A 409 13.62 -16.03 -5.11
N THR A 410 12.55 -15.23 -5.16
CA THR A 410 12.52 -13.90 -4.57
C THR A 410 11.34 -13.74 -3.62
N ILE A 411 11.60 -13.13 -2.47
CA ILE A 411 10.59 -12.72 -1.50
C ILE A 411 10.61 -11.21 -1.28
N VAL A 412 9.44 -10.61 -1.20
CA VAL A 412 9.26 -9.19 -0.86
C VAL A 412 8.57 -9.09 0.50
N TYR A 413 9.22 -8.40 1.45
CA TYR A 413 8.64 -7.98 2.72
C TYR A 413 8.22 -6.51 2.64
N SER A 414 6.95 -6.23 2.41
CA SER A 414 6.42 -4.88 2.22
C SER A 414 5.48 -4.47 3.36
N ALA A 415 6.01 -3.76 4.34
CA ALA A 415 5.32 -3.41 5.57
C ALA A 415 4.57 -2.07 5.52
N ARG A 416 3.70 -1.87 6.52
CA ARG A 416 3.13 -0.59 6.94
C ARG A 416 2.40 0.17 5.82
N GLN A 417 1.48 -0.53 5.16
CA GLN A 417 0.43 0.08 4.32
C GLN A 417 -0.53 0.88 5.20
N HIS A 418 -1.04 0.25 6.26
CA HIS A 418 -1.69 0.95 7.34
C HIS A 418 -0.63 1.44 8.31
N ALA A 419 -0.60 2.74 8.55
CA ALA A 419 0.59 3.37 9.10
C ALA A 419 0.68 3.34 10.63
N ASN A 420 -0.45 3.15 11.30
CA ASN A 420 -0.57 2.93 12.75
C ASN A 420 -0.29 1.48 13.16
N GLU A 421 -0.08 0.56 12.21
CA GLU A 421 0.22 -0.86 12.45
C GLU A 421 1.74 -1.10 12.45
N VAL A 422 2.34 -0.88 13.62
CA VAL A 422 3.76 -0.52 13.75
C VAL A 422 4.72 -1.70 13.85
N SER A 423 4.26 -2.89 14.23
CA SER A 423 5.14 -4.06 14.41
C SER A 423 5.69 -4.58 13.09
N SER A 424 4.95 -4.37 11.99
CA SER A 424 5.32 -4.74 10.64
C SER A 424 6.71 -4.20 10.25
N THR A 425 6.95 -2.90 10.40
CA THR A 425 8.27 -2.28 10.16
C THR A 425 9.36 -2.88 11.05
N SER A 426 9.04 -3.14 12.32
CA SER A 426 9.99 -3.65 13.30
C SER A 426 10.49 -5.06 12.94
N HIS A 427 9.60 -5.97 12.58
CA HIS A 427 9.99 -7.36 12.32
C HIS A 427 10.65 -7.55 10.95
N VAL A 428 10.20 -6.82 9.90
CA VAL A 428 10.85 -6.91 8.58
C VAL A 428 12.26 -6.31 8.58
N LEU A 429 12.49 -5.22 9.31
CA LEU A 429 13.84 -4.67 9.49
C LEU A 429 14.69 -5.60 10.35
N LYS A 430 14.12 -6.26 11.36
CA LYS A 430 14.86 -7.25 12.15
C LYS A 430 15.25 -8.47 11.32
N MET A 431 14.39 -8.91 10.42
CA MET A 431 14.69 -9.96 9.46
C MET A 431 15.88 -9.58 8.57
N ALA A 432 15.89 -8.33 8.08
CA ALA A 432 17.00 -7.77 7.33
C ALA A 432 18.30 -7.75 8.14
N GLU A 433 18.24 -7.33 9.41
CA GLU A 433 19.39 -7.36 10.31
C GLU A 433 19.94 -8.77 10.52
N LEU A 434 19.08 -9.78 10.71
CA LEU A 434 19.52 -11.17 10.83
C LEU A 434 20.24 -11.65 9.57
N LEU A 435 19.70 -11.36 8.39
CA LEU A 435 20.33 -11.71 7.10
C LEU A 435 21.70 -11.04 6.90
N LEU A 436 21.95 -9.90 7.53
CA LEU A 436 23.21 -9.17 7.41
C LEU A 436 24.23 -9.49 8.52
N THR A 437 23.79 -9.99 9.68
CA THR A 437 24.64 -10.07 10.89
C THR A 437 24.73 -11.45 11.52
N ASP A 438 23.76 -12.34 11.25
CA ASP A 438 23.76 -13.71 11.77
C ASP A 438 24.25 -14.67 10.68
N PRO A 439 25.37 -15.41 10.88
CA PRO A 439 25.93 -16.29 9.86
C PRO A 439 24.93 -17.34 9.33
N ALA A 440 24.06 -17.89 10.18
CA ALA A 440 23.12 -18.93 9.77
C ALA A 440 21.99 -18.37 8.89
N TYR A 441 21.71 -17.07 8.99
CA TYR A 441 20.77 -16.38 8.11
C TYR A 441 21.45 -15.78 6.89
N HIS A 442 22.67 -15.26 7.04
CA HIS A 442 23.47 -14.69 5.94
C HIS A 442 23.62 -15.69 4.78
N ASP A 443 23.94 -16.94 5.07
CA ASP A 443 24.08 -17.99 4.05
C ASP A 443 22.80 -18.24 3.23
N LYS A 444 21.62 -17.86 3.74
CA LYS A 444 20.35 -18.00 3.02
C LYS A 444 20.25 -17.08 1.82
N LEU A 445 21.01 -15.97 1.79
CA LEU A 445 21.08 -15.06 0.64
C LEU A 445 21.65 -15.75 -0.62
N ASN A 446 22.43 -16.83 -0.45
CA ASN A 446 22.90 -17.65 -1.55
C ASN A 446 21.75 -18.40 -2.26
N LYS A 447 20.63 -18.62 -1.57
CA LYS A 447 19.48 -19.39 -2.08
C LYS A 447 18.27 -18.53 -2.42
N VAL A 448 18.10 -17.37 -1.80
CA VAL A 448 16.91 -16.52 -1.96
C VAL A 448 17.31 -15.06 -2.12
N ASN A 449 16.69 -14.33 -3.05
CA ASN A 449 16.76 -12.87 -3.10
C ASN A 449 15.71 -12.29 -2.14
N VAL A 450 16.12 -11.36 -1.28
CA VAL A 450 15.21 -10.76 -0.30
C VAL A 450 15.08 -9.26 -0.57
N VAL A 451 13.85 -8.76 -0.65
CA VAL A 451 13.55 -7.34 -0.83
C VAL A 451 12.79 -6.85 0.39
N VAL A 452 13.28 -5.80 1.03
CA VAL A 452 12.71 -5.21 2.24
C VAL A 452 12.21 -3.81 1.92
N HIS A 453 10.90 -3.60 2.07
CA HIS A 453 10.20 -2.34 1.90
C HIS A 453 9.49 -1.99 3.22
N PRO A 454 10.17 -1.26 4.13
CA PRO A 454 9.75 -1.19 5.53
C PRO A 454 8.55 -0.31 5.81
N ILE A 455 8.27 0.69 4.96
CA ILE A 455 7.17 1.63 5.15
C ILE A 455 6.55 2.00 3.81
N THR A 456 5.31 1.56 3.57
CA THR A 456 4.54 1.94 2.37
C THR A 456 3.89 3.32 2.54
N ASN A 457 3.20 3.55 3.66
CA ASN A 457 2.49 4.81 3.95
C ASN A 457 3.35 5.73 4.83
N ALA A 458 4.32 6.42 4.23
CA ALA A 458 5.26 7.27 4.98
C ALA A 458 4.58 8.48 5.65
N ASP A 459 3.55 9.05 5.03
CA ASP A 459 2.83 10.21 5.56
C ASP A 459 2.00 9.85 6.79
N GLY A 460 1.18 8.80 6.69
CA GLY A 460 0.43 8.27 7.82
C GLY A 460 1.36 7.83 8.93
N ALA A 461 2.50 7.20 8.60
CA ALA A 461 3.44 6.66 9.58
C ALA A 461 4.07 7.76 10.44
N GLN A 462 4.41 8.89 9.81
CA GLN A 462 4.88 10.07 10.53
C GLN A 462 3.77 10.67 11.39
N LEU A 463 2.54 10.78 10.85
CA LEU A 463 1.40 11.32 11.58
C LEU A 463 1.06 10.48 12.82
N ALA A 464 0.97 9.15 12.68
CA ALA A 464 0.76 8.22 13.79
C ALA A 464 1.87 8.37 14.85
N TYR A 465 3.12 8.50 14.42
CA TYR A 465 4.26 8.71 15.33
C TYR A 465 4.17 10.04 16.09
N ASP A 466 3.71 11.11 15.45
CA ASP A 466 3.56 12.41 16.11
C ASP A 466 2.35 12.44 17.03
N LEU A 467 1.24 11.80 16.67
CA LEU A 467 0.06 11.68 17.52
C LEU A 467 0.33 10.86 18.79
N GLN A 468 1.07 9.74 18.71
CA GLN A 468 1.37 8.95 19.91
C GLN A 468 2.24 9.70 20.93
N LYS A 469 3.00 10.74 20.52
CA LYS A 469 3.73 11.59 21.48
C LYS A 469 2.78 12.44 22.33
N ILE A 470 1.57 12.67 21.83
CA ILE A 470 0.53 13.48 22.48
C ILE A 470 -0.43 12.58 23.25
N THR A 471 -0.88 11.49 22.62
CA THR A 471 -1.87 10.55 23.14
C THR A 471 -1.37 9.11 23.01
N PRO A 472 -0.36 8.71 23.80
CA PRO A 472 0.39 7.46 23.62
C PRO A 472 -0.41 6.17 23.78
N ASN A 473 -1.56 6.24 24.44
CA ASN A 473 -2.40 5.09 24.76
C ASN A 473 -3.75 5.16 24.03
N GLN A 474 -3.89 6.04 23.04
CA GLN A 474 -5.09 6.13 22.21
C GLN A 474 -4.90 5.36 20.91
N MET A 475 -5.98 4.80 20.35
CA MET A 475 -6.07 4.44 18.93
C MET A 475 -5.85 5.70 18.09
N LEU A 476 -5.03 5.58 17.05
CA LEU A 476 -4.54 6.67 16.21
C LEU A 476 -4.93 6.42 14.76
N HIS A 477 -6.19 6.06 14.49
CA HIS A 477 -6.69 5.83 13.13
C HIS A 477 -6.56 7.05 12.22
N ALA A 478 -6.39 8.26 12.76
CA ALA A 478 -5.95 9.41 11.98
C ALA A 478 -4.66 9.17 11.16
N GLY A 479 -3.80 8.24 11.60
CA GLY A 479 -2.61 7.78 10.89
C GLY A 479 -2.76 6.41 10.20
N TYR A 480 -3.96 5.83 10.12
CA TYR A 480 -4.22 4.55 9.43
C TYR A 480 -4.12 4.69 7.90
N LEU A 481 -4.89 5.64 7.34
CA LEU A 481 -4.97 5.91 5.90
C LEU A 481 -3.86 6.84 5.38
N GLY A 482 -3.79 7.01 4.06
CA GLY A 482 -2.90 7.99 3.41
C GLY A 482 -3.33 9.44 3.66
N ALA A 483 -2.54 10.39 3.19
CA ALA A 483 -2.73 11.84 3.42
C ALA A 483 -4.01 12.44 2.80
N LEU A 484 -4.83 11.63 2.12
CA LEU A 484 -6.09 12.02 1.50
C LEU A 484 -7.31 11.25 2.05
N GLY A 485 -7.13 10.49 3.14
CA GLY A 485 -8.23 9.78 3.80
C GLY A 485 -8.68 8.50 3.09
N VAL A 486 -7.78 7.87 2.32
CA VAL A 486 -8.00 6.61 1.60
C VAL A 486 -6.80 5.69 1.80
N ASP A 487 -7.00 4.38 1.66
CA ASP A 487 -5.90 3.41 1.66
C ASP A 487 -4.88 3.73 0.55
N VAL A 488 -3.60 3.75 0.89
CA VAL A 488 -2.49 4.09 -0.03
C VAL A 488 -2.29 3.08 -1.16
N THR A 489 -2.99 1.95 -1.15
CA THR A 489 -3.01 0.96 -2.23
C THR A 489 -4.24 1.09 -3.13
N SER A 490 -5.15 2.02 -2.82
CA SER A 490 -6.29 2.30 -3.71
C SER A 490 -5.79 2.73 -5.07
N ALA A 491 -6.37 2.16 -6.13
CA ALA A 491 -5.91 2.36 -7.50
C ALA A 491 -4.47 1.87 -7.78
N GLN A 492 -3.91 0.93 -7.01
CA GLN A 492 -2.53 0.42 -7.23
C GLN A 492 -2.27 -0.07 -8.66
N TRP A 493 -3.27 -0.63 -9.33
CA TRP A 493 -3.12 -1.14 -10.70
C TRP A 493 -3.37 -0.09 -11.79
N ASP A 494 -3.77 1.12 -11.42
CA ASP A 494 -3.99 2.22 -12.35
C ASP A 494 -2.64 2.75 -12.84
N ALA A 495 -2.62 3.28 -14.06
CA ALA A 495 -1.39 3.80 -14.65
C ALA A 495 -0.90 5.10 -13.99
N ASP A 496 -1.84 5.89 -13.46
CA ASP A 496 -1.64 7.23 -12.88
C ASP A 496 -2.59 7.41 -11.68
N PRO A 497 -2.31 6.72 -10.55
CA PRO A 497 -3.12 6.84 -9.34
C PRO A 497 -2.92 8.18 -8.64
N LEU A 498 -3.94 8.65 -7.91
CA LEU A 498 -3.87 9.92 -7.17
C LEU A 498 -2.79 9.91 -6.07
N TYR A 499 -2.58 8.76 -5.42
CA TYR A 499 -1.46 8.55 -4.51
C TYR A 499 -0.24 8.05 -5.30
N PRO A 500 0.89 8.76 -5.25
CA PRO A 500 2.15 8.24 -5.77
C PRO A 500 2.55 6.88 -5.14
N GLU A 501 2.19 6.65 -3.87
CA GLU A 501 2.48 5.43 -3.13
C GLU A 501 1.75 4.19 -3.68
N SER A 502 0.57 4.38 -4.29
CA SER A 502 -0.22 3.28 -4.86
C SER A 502 0.56 2.50 -5.91
N GLY A 503 1.44 3.19 -6.66
CA GLY A 503 2.27 2.57 -7.69
C GLY A 503 3.51 1.83 -7.15
N ILE A 504 3.88 2.00 -5.88
CA ILE A 504 5.15 1.50 -5.32
C ILE A 504 5.20 -0.03 -5.32
N ARG A 505 4.19 -0.70 -4.77
CA ARG A 505 4.20 -2.18 -4.69
C ARG A 505 4.14 -2.85 -6.07
N PRO A 506 3.29 -2.41 -7.01
CA PRO A 506 3.36 -2.87 -8.40
C PRO A 506 4.70 -2.58 -9.07
N LYS A 507 5.38 -1.47 -8.74
CA LYS A 507 6.73 -1.19 -9.23
C LYS A 507 7.74 -2.20 -8.69
N ILE A 508 7.76 -2.45 -7.38
CA ILE A 508 8.60 -3.50 -6.76
C ILE A 508 8.31 -4.86 -7.38
N TRP A 509 7.02 -5.22 -7.52
CA TRP A 509 6.60 -6.48 -8.13
C TRP A 509 7.06 -6.62 -9.58
N ARG A 510 6.96 -5.56 -10.41
CA ARG A 510 7.44 -5.59 -11.80
C ARG A 510 8.95 -5.74 -11.88
N THR A 511 9.70 -5.12 -10.96
CA THR A 511 11.16 -5.23 -10.87
C THR A 511 11.60 -6.64 -10.46
N TRP A 512 10.98 -7.18 -9.43
CA TRP A 512 11.47 -8.39 -8.74
C TRP A 512 10.71 -9.67 -9.05
N ARG A 513 9.53 -9.59 -9.69
CA ARG A 513 8.67 -10.74 -10.04
C ARG A 513 8.69 -11.82 -8.94
N PRO A 514 8.32 -11.49 -7.69
CA PRO A 514 8.59 -12.35 -6.56
C PRO A 514 7.72 -13.60 -6.54
N ASP A 515 8.31 -14.69 -6.05
CA ASP A 515 7.59 -15.91 -5.70
C ASP A 515 6.60 -15.63 -4.58
N ILE A 516 7.04 -14.89 -3.55
CA ILE A 516 6.19 -14.55 -2.41
C ILE A 516 6.19 -13.04 -2.16
N PHE A 517 5.01 -12.46 -2.00
CA PHE A 517 4.83 -11.05 -1.67
C PHE A 517 4.10 -10.90 -0.32
N LEU A 518 4.77 -10.32 0.67
CA LEU A 518 4.26 -10.21 2.03
C LEU A 518 3.84 -8.77 2.34
N ASN A 519 2.67 -8.65 2.97
CA ASN A 519 2.07 -7.42 3.43
C ASN A 519 1.65 -7.58 4.90
N PRO A 520 2.60 -7.63 5.85
CA PRO A 520 2.27 -7.78 7.25
C PRO A 520 1.53 -6.53 7.76
N HIS A 521 0.46 -6.79 8.52
CA HIS A 521 -0.43 -5.80 9.15
C HIS A 521 -0.47 -6.00 10.66
N GLY A 522 -1.25 -5.13 11.29
CA GLY A 522 -1.60 -5.11 12.68
C GLY A 522 -3.03 -4.60 12.89
N TYR A 523 -3.42 -4.43 14.14
CA TYR A 523 -4.75 -3.95 14.49
C TYR A 523 -4.71 -3.23 15.85
N PRO A 524 -5.80 -2.55 16.25
CA PRO A 524 -5.88 -1.85 17.52
C PRO A 524 -5.55 -2.73 18.72
N SER A 525 -4.61 -2.28 19.56
CA SER A 525 -4.17 -3.06 20.74
C SER A 525 -5.33 -3.45 21.67
N HIS A 526 -6.40 -2.65 21.72
CA HIS A 526 -7.56 -2.85 22.59
C HIS A 526 -8.88 -2.60 21.86
N GLU A 527 -9.98 -2.94 22.54
CA GLU A 527 -11.32 -2.85 21.97
C GLU A 527 -11.68 -1.40 21.63
N TRP A 528 -12.15 -1.21 20.40
CA TRP A 528 -12.69 0.06 19.95
C TRP A 528 -13.98 0.33 20.76
N VAL A 529 -14.36 1.58 21.02
CA VAL A 529 -15.67 1.90 21.62
C VAL A 529 -16.38 2.95 20.77
N GLN A 530 -17.68 2.77 20.48
CA GLN A 530 -18.54 3.79 19.87
C GLN A 530 -19.43 4.41 20.94
N ILE A 531 -19.50 5.75 20.99
CA ILE A 531 -20.36 6.42 21.96
C ILE A 531 -21.81 6.14 21.57
N PHE A 532 -22.67 5.88 22.56
CA PHE A 532 -24.09 5.61 22.37
C PHE A 532 -24.45 4.32 21.60
N SER A 533 -23.50 3.43 21.32
CA SER A 533 -23.77 2.14 20.67
C SER A 533 -24.09 0.99 21.66
N GLU A 534 -24.14 1.29 22.96
CA GLU A 534 -24.23 0.26 24.02
C GLU A 534 -23.16 -0.84 23.85
N TYR A 535 -23.39 -2.07 24.32
CA TYR A 535 -22.54 -3.24 24.05
C TYR A 535 -22.94 -3.95 22.73
N ALA A 536 -23.33 -3.19 21.70
CA ALA A 536 -23.69 -3.76 20.41
C ALA A 536 -22.48 -3.95 19.49
N ALA A 537 -22.56 -4.95 18.61
CA ALA A 537 -21.55 -5.17 17.59
C ALA A 537 -21.39 -4.00 16.62
N TRP A 538 -20.19 -3.91 16.07
CA TRP A 538 -19.69 -2.91 15.13
C TRP A 538 -20.49 -2.87 13.85
N VAL A 539 -20.86 -1.66 13.41
CA VAL A 539 -21.23 -1.42 12.02
C VAL A 539 -19.92 -1.22 11.23
N ARG A 540 -19.36 -2.32 10.70
CA ARG A 540 -18.08 -2.31 9.94
C ARG A 540 -18.21 -1.81 8.50
N THR A 541 -19.42 -1.80 7.98
CA THR A 541 -19.68 -1.38 6.61
C THR A 541 -20.70 -0.26 6.61
N ARG A 542 -20.92 0.35 5.44
CA ARG A 542 -21.93 1.39 5.24
C ARG A 542 -23.37 0.88 5.43
N SER A 543 -23.56 -0.40 5.76
CA SER A 543 -24.83 -1.02 6.11
C SER A 543 -24.95 -1.21 7.62
N VAL A 544 -25.82 -0.41 8.26
CA VAL A 544 -26.13 -0.46 9.69
C VAL A 544 -26.80 -1.76 10.15
N GLU A 545 -27.26 -2.59 9.20
CA GLU A 545 -27.82 -3.92 9.47
C GLU A 545 -26.73 -4.99 9.65
N THR A 546 -25.51 -4.72 9.18
CA THR A 546 -24.37 -5.62 9.37
C THR A 546 -23.62 -5.26 10.62
N ARG A 547 -23.88 -6.01 11.69
CA ARG A 547 -23.20 -5.90 12.97
C ARG A 547 -22.17 -7.02 13.09
N ASP A 548 -20.88 -6.68 13.19
CA ASP A 548 -19.79 -7.62 13.42
C ASP A 548 -19.21 -7.40 14.82
N TYR A 549 -19.03 -8.45 15.60
CA TYR A 549 -18.36 -8.36 16.90
C TYR A 549 -16.88 -8.64 16.67
N TRP A 550 -16.11 -7.59 16.50
CA TRP A 550 -14.67 -7.72 16.41
C TRP A 550 -14.06 -7.70 17.81
N THR A 551 -14.11 -8.86 18.46
CA THR A 551 -13.31 -9.17 19.65
C THR A 551 -12.04 -9.88 19.21
N MET A 552 -10.92 -9.55 19.86
CA MET A 552 -9.62 -10.19 19.62
C MET A 552 -9.72 -11.72 19.74
N ARG A 553 -9.61 -12.42 18.60
CA ARG A 553 -9.75 -13.89 18.55
C ARG A 553 -8.44 -14.58 18.89
N GLY A 554 -7.32 -13.90 18.72
CA GLY A 554 -5.95 -14.27 19.03
C GLY A 554 -5.11 -13.01 19.04
N TRP A 555 -3.89 -13.08 19.56
CA TRP A 555 -2.94 -11.98 19.62
C TRP A 555 -1.90 -12.01 18.49
N TRP A 556 -1.89 -13.08 17.72
CA TRP A 556 -1.20 -13.12 16.44
C TRP A 556 -1.96 -14.06 15.51
N MET A 557 -2.40 -13.53 14.37
CA MET A 557 -3.40 -14.15 13.51
C MET A 557 -3.03 -14.01 12.02
N PRO A 558 -2.36 -15.01 11.44
CA PRO A 558 -2.07 -15.02 10.01
C PRO A 558 -3.33 -15.07 9.16
N GLY A 559 -3.38 -14.22 8.12
CA GLY A 559 -4.29 -14.43 7.00
C GLY A 559 -3.71 -15.49 6.07
N PHE A 560 -4.58 -16.38 5.56
CA PHE A 560 -4.17 -17.41 4.62
C PHE A 560 -5.19 -17.61 3.50
N GLY A 561 -5.02 -16.83 2.43
CA GLY A 561 -5.60 -17.10 1.12
C GLY A 561 -4.76 -18.14 0.37
N TRP A 562 -5.40 -18.91 -0.51
CA TRP A 562 -4.75 -19.94 -1.31
C TRP A 562 -5.40 -20.03 -2.69
N LEU A 563 -4.72 -20.60 -3.68
CA LEU A 563 -5.16 -20.69 -5.07
C LEU A 563 -5.70 -22.11 -5.36
N ASP A 564 -6.92 -22.20 -5.89
CA ASP A 564 -7.58 -23.45 -6.33
C ASP A 564 -8.00 -23.33 -7.80
N ASP A 565 -7.03 -23.45 -8.69
CA ASP A 565 -7.23 -23.29 -10.13
C ASP A 565 -6.54 -24.43 -10.89
N ALA A 566 -7.29 -25.15 -11.73
CA ALA A 566 -6.78 -26.31 -12.46
C ALA A 566 -5.61 -25.97 -13.40
N ARG A 567 -5.47 -24.70 -13.81
CA ARG A 567 -4.32 -24.22 -14.60
C ARG A 567 -3.01 -24.18 -13.79
N TYR A 568 -3.12 -24.25 -12.47
CA TYR A 568 -2.03 -24.11 -11.50
C TYR A 568 -2.09 -25.26 -10.47
N PRO A 569 -2.01 -26.53 -10.91
CA PRO A 569 -2.37 -27.69 -10.09
C PRO A 569 -1.47 -27.90 -8.87
N ARG A 570 -0.24 -27.36 -8.89
CA ARG A 570 0.75 -27.52 -7.81
C ARG A 570 0.63 -26.46 -6.70
N HIS A 571 -0.05 -25.33 -6.96
CA HIS A 571 -0.07 -24.19 -6.04
C HIS A 571 -0.70 -24.54 -4.70
N LYS A 572 -1.86 -25.20 -4.72
CA LYS A 572 -2.60 -25.56 -3.50
C LYS A 572 -1.76 -26.38 -2.54
N ASP A 573 -1.12 -27.45 -3.03
CA ASP A 573 -0.37 -28.37 -2.20
C ASP A 573 0.85 -27.69 -1.58
N GLU A 574 1.58 -26.90 -2.38
CA GLU A 574 2.74 -26.13 -1.90
C GLU A 574 2.35 -25.02 -0.91
N GLN A 575 1.21 -24.36 -1.11
CA GLN A 575 0.67 -23.39 -0.16
C GLN A 575 0.26 -24.05 1.15
N MET A 576 -0.32 -25.26 1.13
CA MET A 576 -0.66 -25.96 2.38
C MET A 576 0.58 -26.42 3.16
N LYS A 577 1.68 -26.76 2.47
CA LYS A 577 2.98 -26.99 3.12
C LYS A 577 3.52 -25.71 3.77
N LEU A 578 3.45 -24.59 3.06
CA LEU A 578 3.82 -23.28 3.62
C LEU A 578 3.00 -22.95 4.87
N LEU A 579 1.68 -23.18 4.84
CA LEU A 579 0.82 -22.98 6.00
C LEU A 579 1.26 -23.82 7.20
N ALA A 580 1.59 -25.11 6.99
CA ALA A 580 2.09 -25.96 8.06
C ALA A 580 3.38 -25.39 8.67
N MET A 581 4.33 -24.97 7.84
CA MET A 581 5.58 -24.35 8.28
C MET A 581 5.34 -23.06 9.07
N ILE A 582 4.44 -22.20 8.61
CA ILE A 582 4.01 -20.99 9.34
C ILE A 582 3.51 -21.34 10.74
N THR A 583 2.64 -22.36 10.85
CA THR A 583 2.09 -22.76 12.16
C THR A 583 3.14 -23.37 13.10
N ASP A 584 4.16 -24.03 12.55
CA ASP A 584 5.24 -24.61 13.36
C ASP A 584 6.20 -23.55 13.88
N TYR A 585 6.54 -22.55 13.06
CA TYR A 585 7.32 -21.40 13.50
C TYR A 585 6.57 -20.52 14.51
N ALA A 586 5.25 -20.36 14.35
CA ALA A 586 4.44 -19.64 15.31
C ALA A 586 4.54 -20.23 16.73
N LYS A 587 4.70 -21.55 16.84
CA LYS A 587 4.88 -22.25 18.12
C LYS A 587 6.27 -22.05 18.74
N GLN A 588 7.25 -21.56 17.99
CA GLN A 588 8.59 -21.27 18.49
C GLN A 588 8.67 -19.94 19.27
N ALA A 589 7.56 -19.20 19.37
CA ALA A 589 7.44 -17.98 20.19
C ALA A 589 6.60 -18.26 21.45
N PRO A 590 7.18 -18.82 22.54
CA PRO A 590 6.42 -19.31 23.70
C PRO A 590 5.59 -18.21 24.37
N GLY A 591 6.10 -16.97 24.44
CA GLY A 591 5.35 -15.83 24.95
C GLY A 591 4.07 -15.54 24.13
N THR A 592 4.16 -15.61 22.81
CA THR A 592 3.02 -15.42 21.90
C THR A 592 2.05 -16.59 21.99
N VAL A 593 2.55 -17.83 22.10
CA VAL A 593 1.72 -19.04 22.25
C VAL A 593 0.86 -18.97 23.51
N ALA A 594 1.48 -18.72 24.67
CA ALA A 594 0.75 -18.62 25.95
C ALA A 594 -0.29 -17.49 25.92
N LEU A 595 0.05 -16.36 25.28
CA LEU A 595 -0.85 -15.24 25.14
C LEU A 595 -2.03 -15.58 24.22
N ASN A 596 -1.77 -16.23 23.08
CA ASN A 596 -2.77 -16.74 22.15
C ASN A 596 -3.73 -17.72 22.83
N GLU A 597 -3.22 -18.72 23.57
CA GLU A 597 -4.05 -19.68 24.32
C GLU A 597 -5.00 -18.97 25.28
N ARG A 598 -4.52 -17.94 25.99
CA ARG A 598 -5.37 -17.12 26.87
C ARG A 598 -6.45 -16.37 26.10
N ALA A 599 -6.14 -15.80 24.93
CA ALA A 599 -7.15 -15.17 24.07
C ALA A 599 -8.16 -16.19 23.55
N TYR A 600 -7.69 -17.34 23.05
CA TYR A 600 -8.55 -18.42 22.56
C TYR A 600 -9.55 -18.86 23.62
N ALA A 601 -9.08 -19.07 24.87
CA ALA A 601 -9.95 -19.44 25.98
C ALA A 601 -11.00 -18.34 26.31
N ARG A 602 -10.61 -17.07 26.27
CA ARG A 602 -11.52 -15.94 26.51
C ARG A 602 -12.55 -15.78 25.39
N TYR A 603 -12.09 -15.75 24.14
CA TYR A 603 -12.97 -15.66 22.98
C TYR A 603 -13.95 -16.84 22.92
N LYS A 604 -13.46 -18.05 23.25
CA LYS A 604 -14.32 -19.22 23.38
C LYS A 604 -15.41 -19.00 24.43
N ARG A 605 -15.01 -18.66 25.66
CA ARG A 605 -15.93 -18.51 26.80
C ARG A 605 -16.97 -17.40 26.63
N TYR A 606 -16.56 -16.24 26.12
CA TYR A 606 -17.39 -15.03 26.11
C TYR A 606 -18.06 -14.75 24.76
N SER A 607 -17.68 -15.47 23.69
CA SER A 607 -18.25 -15.26 22.36
C SER A 607 -18.70 -16.58 21.73
N PHE A 608 -17.77 -17.48 21.39
CA PHE A 608 -18.09 -18.71 20.66
C PHE A 608 -19.08 -19.61 21.40
N ASP A 609 -18.91 -19.86 22.70
CA ASP A 609 -19.79 -20.73 23.48
C ASP A 609 -21.20 -20.15 23.66
N PHE A 610 -21.34 -18.83 23.57
CA PHE A 610 -22.62 -18.14 23.67
C PHE A 610 -23.35 -18.08 22.33
N ASP A 611 -22.65 -17.80 21.23
CA ASP A 611 -23.22 -17.68 19.89
C ASP A 611 -22.28 -18.27 18.82
N GLN A 612 -22.38 -19.59 18.66
CA GLN A 612 -21.63 -20.33 17.65
C GLN A 612 -22.05 -19.98 16.22
N LYS A 613 -23.18 -19.30 16.00
CA LYS A 613 -23.63 -18.93 14.66
C LYS A 613 -22.76 -17.80 14.11
N ASN A 614 -22.53 -16.77 14.92
CA ASN A 614 -21.82 -15.56 14.52
C ASN A 614 -20.31 -15.59 14.84
N PHE A 615 -19.90 -16.30 15.89
CA PHE A 615 -18.49 -16.39 16.28
C PHE A 615 -17.86 -17.69 15.81
N LYS A 616 -16.63 -17.62 15.29
CA LYS A 616 -15.91 -18.78 14.70
C LYS A 616 -14.46 -18.81 15.16
N LEU A 617 -13.99 -20.02 15.42
CA LEU A 617 -12.61 -20.36 15.71
C LEU A 617 -12.13 -21.36 14.64
N ASP A 618 -11.13 -20.95 13.84
CA ASP A 618 -10.54 -21.78 12.79
C ASP A 618 -9.06 -22.03 13.10
N PHE A 619 -8.77 -23.24 13.58
CA PHE A 619 -7.42 -23.63 13.99
C PHE A 619 -6.78 -24.52 12.94
N THR A 620 -5.55 -24.19 12.56
CA THR A 620 -4.65 -25.08 11.84
C THR A 620 -3.48 -25.40 12.75
N ASN A 621 -3.26 -26.69 13.03
CA ASN A 621 -2.18 -27.17 13.91
C ASN A 621 -2.13 -26.46 15.28
N GLY A 622 -3.27 -26.08 15.85
CA GLY A 622 -3.35 -25.38 17.15
C GLY A 622 -3.10 -23.86 17.10
N VAL A 623 -2.91 -23.29 15.92
CA VAL A 623 -2.79 -21.84 15.71
C VAL A 623 -4.05 -21.35 15.01
N LEU A 624 -4.62 -20.25 15.49
CA LEU A 624 -5.79 -19.63 14.84
C LEU A 624 -5.36 -18.92 13.55
N ILE A 625 -5.96 -19.31 12.43
CA ILE A 625 -5.63 -18.79 11.10
C ILE A 625 -6.89 -18.17 10.48
N TYR A 626 -6.80 -16.96 9.93
CA TYR A 626 -7.82 -16.40 9.06
C TYR A 626 -7.72 -17.03 7.67
N LYS A 627 -8.10 -18.32 7.60
CA LYS A 627 -7.99 -19.12 6.40
C LYS A 627 -9.23 -18.90 5.51
N SER A 628 -8.99 -18.76 4.21
CA SER A 628 -10.09 -18.73 3.25
C SER A 628 -10.77 -20.09 3.15
N ILE A 629 -12.11 -20.11 3.29
CA ILE A 629 -12.93 -21.32 3.17
C ILE A 629 -12.81 -21.95 1.78
N LYS A 630 -12.66 -21.11 0.75
CA LYS A 630 -12.48 -21.53 -0.65
C LYS A 630 -11.26 -20.85 -1.24
N GLY A 631 -10.49 -21.59 -2.05
CA GLY A 631 -9.35 -21.02 -2.75
C GLY A 631 -9.78 -20.09 -3.89
N ALA A 632 -8.95 -19.09 -4.14
CA ALA A 632 -9.10 -18.13 -5.21
C ALA A 632 -8.84 -18.79 -6.59
N ARG A 633 -9.35 -18.16 -7.64
CA ARG A 633 -9.04 -18.51 -9.03
C ARG A 633 -8.29 -17.37 -9.69
N ALA A 634 -7.46 -17.66 -10.68
CA ALA A 634 -6.69 -16.62 -11.35
C ALA A 634 -7.62 -15.59 -11.99
N ASN A 635 -7.43 -14.32 -11.63
CA ASN A 635 -8.25 -13.20 -12.03
C ASN A 635 -7.38 -11.98 -12.33
N PRO A 636 -7.22 -11.57 -13.61
CA PRO A 636 -6.35 -10.44 -13.97
C PRO A 636 -6.85 -9.08 -13.47
N GLN A 637 -8.08 -8.99 -12.97
CA GLN A 637 -8.63 -7.79 -12.32
C GLN A 637 -8.44 -7.78 -10.79
N SER A 638 -7.87 -8.85 -10.21
CA SER A 638 -7.63 -8.93 -8.77
C SER A 638 -6.69 -7.82 -8.29
N GLN A 639 -6.90 -7.38 -7.04
CA GLN A 639 -5.98 -6.51 -6.33
C GLN A 639 -4.76 -7.30 -5.81
N ASP A 640 -4.97 -8.55 -5.37
CA ASP A 640 -3.92 -9.42 -4.84
C ASP A 640 -2.96 -9.91 -5.94
N PHE A 641 -1.66 -9.97 -5.64
CA PHE A 641 -0.61 -10.35 -6.57
C PHE A 641 -0.68 -11.82 -6.98
N MET A 642 -0.93 -12.74 -6.05
CA MET A 642 -1.06 -14.17 -6.32
C MET A 642 -2.25 -14.43 -7.25
N THR A 643 -3.41 -13.87 -6.92
CA THR A 643 -4.65 -14.08 -7.69
C THR A 643 -4.54 -13.41 -9.07
N ARG A 644 -3.87 -12.24 -9.17
CA ARG A 644 -3.68 -11.52 -10.44
C ARG A 644 -2.62 -12.15 -11.33
N ASN A 645 -1.50 -12.60 -10.75
CA ASN A 645 -0.32 -13.10 -11.46
C ASN A 645 0.19 -14.45 -10.90
N PRO A 646 -0.64 -15.51 -10.90
CA PRO A 646 -0.28 -16.78 -10.25
C PRO A 646 0.87 -17.54 -10.92
N HIS A 647 1.21 -17.19 -12.17
CA HIS A 647 2.38 -17.73 -12.88
C HIS A 647 3.71 -17.17 -12.35
N VAL A 648 3.69 -16.07 -11.60
CA VAL A 648 4.86 -15.43 -10.98
C VAL A 648 4.81 -15.60 -9.48
N THR A 649 3.73 -15.14 -8.84
CA THR A 649 3.60 -15.08 -7.39
C THR A 649 2.79 -16.28 -6.92
N ILE A 650 3.47 -17.20 -6.24
CA ILE A 650 2.89 -18.44 -5.73
C ILE A 650 2.06 -18.20 -4.49
N TRP A 651 2.36 -17.15 -3.72
CA TRP A 651 1.58 -16.79 -2.54
C TRP A 651 1.79 -15.31 -2.18
N ASP A 652 0.73 -14.66 -1.75
CA ASP A 652 0.79 -13.40 -1.03
C ASP A 652 0.10 -13.51 0.32
N GLY A 653 0.68 -12.84 1.31
CA GLY A 653 0.38 -13.12 2.71
C GLY A 653 0.22 -11.86 3.55
N VAL A 654 -0.66 -11.94 4.54
CA VAL A 654 -0.88 -10.91 5.55
C VAL A 654 -0.82 -11.53 6.95
N THR A 655 -0.47 -10.72 7.93
CA THR A 655 -0.54 -11.07 9.36
C THR A 655 -1.31 -10.00 10.10
N GLU A 656 -1.87 -10.35 11.25
CA GLU A 656 -2.57 -9.43 12.13
C GLU A 656 -2.04 -9.57 13.55
N ALA A 657 -1.72 -8.44 14.19
CA ALA A 657 -1.19 -8.35 15.55
C ALA A 657 -1.67 -7.08 16.26
N PRO A 658 -1.93 -7.12 17.57
CA PRO A 658 -2.42 -6.01 18.41
C PRO A 658 -1.33 -4.95 18.65
N ASP A 659 -0.86 -4.30 17.59
CA ASP A 659 0.39 -3.54 17.63
C ASP A 659 0.21 -2.03 17.60
N GLU A 660 -1.02 -1.53 17.44
CA GLU A 660 -1.23 -0.09 17.39
C GLU A 660 -0.74 0.57 18.68
N THR A 661 0.15 1.56 18.54
CA THR A 661 0.87 2.25 19.64
C THR A 661 1.73 1.35 20.55
N ALA A 662 1.97 0.09 20.15
CA ALA A 662 2.78 -0.86 20.91
C ALA A 662 4.20 -0.34 21.16
N ARG A 663 4.70 -0.58 22.38
CA ARG A 663 6.00 -0.12 22.86
C ARG A 663 6.57 -1.07 23.90
N GLY A 664 7.88 -0.97 24.13
CA GLY A 664 8.61 -1.77 25.11
C GLY A 664 8.37 -3.27 24.92
N ASP A 665 8.08 -3.96 26.02
CA ASP A 665 7.91 -5.41 26.01
C ASP A 665 6.69 -5.86 25.19
N TRP A 666 5.67 -5.01 25.05
CA TRP A 666 4.53 -5.31 24.19
C TRP A 666 4.92 -5.34 22.72
N LEU A 667 5.65 -4.32 22.25
CA LEU A 667 6.16 -4.27 20.87
C LEU A 667 7.10 -5.45 20.57
N LYS A 668 8.00 -5.78 21.50
CA LYS A 668 8.91 -6.94 21.37
C LYS A 668 8.13 -8.25 21.20
N LEU A 669 7.05 -8.44 21.94
CA LEU A 669 6.24 -9.64 21.88
C LEU A 669 5.53 -9.80 20.52
N VAL A 670 4.85 -8.75 20.06
CA VAL A 670 4.11 -8.80 18.78
C VAL A 670 5.04 -8.81 17.57
N ALA A 671 6.15 -8.05 17.61
CA ALA A 671 7.16 -8.06 16.56
C ALA A 671 7.89 -9.43 16.48
N ASN A 672 8.13 -10.10 17.61
CA ASN A 672 8.71 -11.44 17.58
C ASN A 672 7.79 -12.46 16.90
N ALA A 673 6.47 -12.35 17.06
CA ALA A 673 5.52 -13.21 16.35
C ALA A 673 5.58 -12.99 14.82
N GLY A 674 5.57 -11.74 14.37
CA GLY A 674 5.79 -11.39 12.97
C GLY A 674 7.15 -11.87 12.44
N LEU A 675 8.20 -11.81 13.25
CA LEU A 675 9.52 -12.32 12.87
C LEU A 675 9.53 -13.84 12.67
N GLN A 676 8.78 -14.62 13.47
CA GLN A 676 8.68 -16.07 13.24
C GLN A 676 7.99 -16.38 11.91
N TRP A 677 7.01 -15.58 11.53
CA TRP A 677 6.34 -15.70 10.24
C TRP A 677 7.26 -15.36 9.07
N ASP A 678 8.01 -14.27 9.18
CA ASP A 678 9.01 -13.90 8.18
C ASP A 678 10.03 -15.03 7.97
N LYS A 679 10.49 -15.64 9.07
CA LYS A 679 11.44 -16.76 9.07
C LYS A 679 10.86 -18.01 8.44
N ALA A 680 9.62 -18.37 8.75
CA ALA A 680 8.96 -19.55 8.18
C ALA A 680 8.89 -19.46 6.66
N ILE A 681 8.53 -18.28 6.15
CA ILE A 681 8.31 -18.08 4.71
C ILE A 681 9.65 -18.03 3.97
N LEU A 682 10.68 -17.39 4.56
CA LEU A 682 12.04 -17.49 4.00
C LEU A 682 12.49 -18.95 3.96
N GLU A 683 12.30 -19.69 5.05
CA GLU A 683 12.74 -21.08 5.17
C GLU A 683 12.08 -21.97 4.13
N TYR A 684 10.79 -21.78 3.87
CA TYR A 684 10.08 -22.49 2.79
C TYR A 684 10.76 -22.27 1.43
N LEU A 685 11.17 -21.03 1.10
CA LEU A 685 11.88 -20.76 -0.15
C LEU A 685 13.31 -21.32 -0.15
N VAL A 686 13.99 -21.31 1.00
CA VAL A 686 15.35 -21.88 1.15
C VAL A 686 15.37 -23.40 0.99
N GLN A 687 14.33 -24.08 1.45
CA GLN A 687 14.18 -25.54 1.38
C GLN A 687 13.58 -26.01 0.05
N GLY A 688 12.97 -25.10 -0.73
CA GLY A 688 12.37 -25.42 -2.02
C GLY A 688 13.37 -25.92 -3.05
N HIS A 689 12.92 -26.85 -3.90
CA HIS A 689 13.71 -27.34 -5.04
C HIS A 689 13.52 -26.43 -6.26
N HIS A 690 14.52 -25.59 -6.52
CA HIS A 690 14.48 -24.49 -7.50
C HIS A 690 15.39 -24.75 -8.71
N ASP A 691 15.02 -25.70 -9.56
CA ASP A 691 15.81 -25.99 -10.76
C ASP A 691 15.54 -24.98 -11.87
N VAL A 692 16.62 -24.55 -12.53
CA VAL A 692 16.53 -23.76 -13.76
C VAL A 692 16.58 -24.69 -14.96
N GLU A 693 15.47 -24.81 -15.65
CA GLU A 693 15.35 -25.56 -16.90
C GLU A 693 15.94 -24.75 -18.05
N ARG A 694 16.68 -25.44 -18.92
CA ARG A 694 17.32 -24.85 -20.09
C ARG A 694 16.72 -25.44 -21.35
N LYS A 695 16.26 -24.58 -22.25
CA LYS A 695 15.78 -24.96 -23.58
C LYS A 695 16.64 -24.26 -24.64
N ILE A 696 17.09 -25.03 -25.63
CA ILE A 696 17.91 -24.54 -26.75
C ILE A 696 17.15 -24.88 -28.03
N GLU A 697 16.85 -23.86 -28.83
CA GLU A 697 16.13 -24.04 -30.09
C GLU A 697 16.83 -23.30 -31.23
N PRO A 698 16.91 -23.89 -32.44
CA PRO A 698 17.32 -23.13 -33.63
C PRO A 698 16.39 -21.94 -33.85
N PHE A 699 16.95 -20.77 -34.13
CA PHE A 699 16.19 -19.57 -34.46
C PHE A 699 16.89 -18.82 -35.59
N TRP A 700 16.29 -18.87 -36.80
CA TRP A 700 16.90 -18.35 -38.03
C TRP A 700 18.31 -18.93 -38.25
N ASN A 701 19.33 -18.06 -38.28
CA ASN A 701 20.75 -18.43 -38.42
C ASN A 701 21.48 -18.51 -37.08
N GLY A 702 20.75 -18.62 -35.97
CA GLY A 702 21.30 -18.66 -34.62
C GLY A 702 20.55 -19.63 -33.71
N VAL A 703 20.76 -19.46 -32.42
CA VAL A 703 20.18 -20.30 -31.37
C VAL A 703 19.51 -19.41 -30.35
N THR A 704 18.29 -19.77 -29.97
CA THR A 704 17.61 -19.18 -28.82
C THR A 704 17.85 -20.04 -27.59
N LEU A 705 18.41 -19.42 -26.55
CA LEU A 705 18.57 -20.01 -25.22
C LEU A 705 17.48 -19.45 -24.31
N THR A 706 16.61 -20.33 -23.81
CA THR A 706 15.60 -19.99 -22.80
C THR A 706 15.98 -20.64 -21.47
N MET A 707 15.98 -19.85 -20.40
CA MET A 707 16.16 -20.33 -19.03
C MET A 707 14.89 -20.05 -18.24
N ASN A 708 14.33 -21.06 -17.59
CA ASN A 708 13.07 -20.95 -16.85
C ASN A 708 13.17 -21.69 -15.51
N ARG A 709 12.81 -21.03 -14.41
CA ARG A 709 12.64 -21.70 -13.12
C ARG A 709 11.16 -21.93 -12.86
N PRO A 710 10.70 -23.20 -12.80
CA PRO A 710 9.30 -23.50 -12.51
C PRO A 710 8.86 -22.98 -11.15
N ARG A 711 7.61 -22.52 -11.09
CA ARG A 711 6.97 -22.00 -9.87
C ARG A 711 5.61 -22.69 -9.68
N PRO A 712 5.28 -23.19 -8.48
CA PRO A 712 6.07 -23.24 -7.24
C PRO A 712 7.30 -24.19 -7.34
N PRO A 713 8.11 -24.35 -6.28
CA PRO A 713 9.26 -25.27 -6.29
C PRO A 713 8.84 -26.71 -6.63
N LYS A 714 9.70 -27.46 -7.34
CA LYS A 714 9.39 -28.85 -7.76
C LYS A 714 9.28 -29.78 -6.56
N SER A 715 8.49 -30.84 -6.70
CA SER A 715 8.53 -31.92 -5.73
C SER A 715 9.79 -32.77 -5.96
N ALA A 716 10.30 -33.43 -4.92
CA ALA A 716 11.44 -34.34 -5.06
C ALA A 716 11.18 -35.52 -6.02
N LYS A 717 9.91 -35.83 -6.32
CA LYS A 717 9.51 -36.94 -7.21
C LYS A 717 9.52 -36.57 -8.69
N ASP A 718 9.39 -35.28 -9.03
CA ASP A 718 9.34 -34.82 -10.43
C ASP A 718 10.72 -34.92 -11.14
N HIS A 719 11.76 -35.35 -10.43
CA HIS A 719 13.12 -35.51 -10.93
C HIS A 719 13.35 -36.89 -11.58
N ASP A 720 12.65 -37.94 -11.13
CA ASP A 720 12.88 -39.32 -11.59
C ASP A 720 12.17 -39.65 -12.92
N GLU A 721 11.36 -38.73 -13.45
CA GLU A 721 10.60 -38.92 -14.70
C GLU A 721 11.17 -38.15 -15.91
N GLN A 722 12.36 -37.53 -15.81
CA GLN A 722 13.02 -37.03 -17.03
C GLN A 722 13.62 -38.21 -17.83
N PRO A 723 13.21 -38.44 -19.09
CA PRO A 723 13.90 -39.39 -19.95
C PRO A 723 15.30 -38.83 -20.22
N THR A 724 16.32 -39.63 -19.94
CA THR A 724 17.66 -39.43 -20.48
C THR A 724 17.56 -39.30 -22.00
N THR A 725 17.73 -38.09 -22.52
CA THR A 725 17.93 -37.89 -23.97
C THR A 725 19.17 -38.70 -24.38
N PRO A 726 19.12 -39.54 -25.43
CA PRO A 726 20.30 -40.24 -25.93
C PRO A 726 21.33 -39.22 -26.45
N GLU A 727 22.61 -39.50 -26.20
CA GLU A 727 23.79 -38.70 -26.55
C GLU A 727 23.87 -38.24 -28.01
#